data_AF-K7WKR3-F1
#
_entry.id   AF-K7WKR3-F1
#
_cell.length_a   1.000
_cell.length_b   1.000
_cell.length_c   1.000
_cell.angle_alpha   90.00
_cell.angle_beta   90.00
_cell.angle_gamma   90.00
#
_symmetry.space_group_name_H-M   'P 1'
#
loop_
_entity.id
_entity.type
_entity.pdbx_description
1 polymer ?
#
loop_
_entity_poly.entity_id
_entity_poly.type
_entity_poly.pdbx_seq_one_letter_code
_entity_poly.pdbx_strand_id
1 'polypeptide(L)'
;MAKLVFFKILGGNFDSGFFVNMQIFNEDDRLLIADIEGNLPPSKDLPDRYTKWQSYYGQIVSRRNPRLSLKNNATTSSEVIAEIKKAKEDLHFYINDWLKPEGSFIPIWTAILTHLKDADEEIRVIFKTDNFQLRRLPLCVWEQFFEARYHRSEIAIYLPPVPSIRLKNNIEKIKVLAVLGSTEISSDTTHLRIDKDWEMLKQFLSSESNAEIISLNSPDLEQLADALDEQRPQILFFAGHSYTEDEENIGQIALSEKESVTIEDLKYELIKAAKTGLKLAIFNSCDGIGIAEQLYKLQIPNIIVMREPLPDKVAHRFLQRFLEAFAAGKPLHHAVRRAREKLNRLEREFPGVMWLPMIWQNPAEPPLTWESLGGTITGKAVKQSREQNQPNSVNNQGTMLWLPTQISQPHQESSSSVNQSNSYIICPNCNYSNPHGTIQCEACYTPLSSKLSCPNCGAGIQSNSIYCDQCGFNLNSSTLSNKENNHQPVKSGFNLNSSTLSNKENNHQFLENISSFFYRLGNSSLLAGRYQIIKILGEGGFSQTYMAQDIQLPGHPLCVVKKMKVSSSFPKSLQVVKRLFNTEAEIIYKLNKYDKIPQLLAHFEENNKFYLVQEFIDGHELTEEISPGKTFSESEVIQLLEEVLEILDVVHNHNIIHRDIKPSNLIRRKKDGKLVLIDFGAGKEIQIFNNQQVNNSTVIIGTIGYLAPEQMRGNPKLNSDIYSLGITAIHAVTGILPHEFNQFSEEEIDWHDKANISFKLTKIIDKMVCYNFRERYQSATEVLKDLDVLNR
;
A
#
# COMPACT_ATOMS: atom_id res chain seq x y z
N MET A 1 -9.68 22.83 -1.88
CA MET A 1 -8.33 22.24 -1.95
C MET A 1 -8.57 20.75 -1.94
N ALA A 2 -8.12 20.04 -2.96
CA ALA A 2 -8.27 18.61 -2.99
C ALA A 2 -7.39 17.94 -1.91
N LYS A 3 -7.81 16.76 -1.49
CA LYS A 3 -7.10 15.91 -0.54
C LYS A 3 -6.68 14.63 -1.22
N LEU A 4 -5.56 14.08 -0.79
CA LEU A 4 -5.14 12.74 -1.17
C LEU A 4 -5.25 11.84 0.07
N VAL A 5 -6.08 10.81 0.00
CA VAL A 5 -6.16 9.74 1.00
C VAL A 5 -5.44 8.53 0.45
N PHE A 6 -4.39 8.10 1.14
CA PHE A 6 -3.48 7.07 0.68
C PHE A 6 -3.55 5.85 1.59
N PHE A 7 -4.18 4.77 1.09
CA PHE A 7 -4.27 3.48 1.78
C PHE A 7 -3.14 2.56 1.33
N LYS A 8 -2.20 2.27 2.23
CA LYS A 8 -1.13 1.29 2.04
C LYS A 8 -1.53 -0.04 2.65
N ILE A 9 -1.79 -1.03 1.81
CA ILE A 9 -1.96 -2.42 2.23
C ILE A 9 -0.57 -3.05 2.33
N LEU A 10 -0.08 -3.23 3.56
CA LEU A 10 1.30 -3.67 3.80
C LEU A 10 1.44 -5.20 3.85
N GLY A 11 0.33 -5.92 3.86
CA GLY A 11 0.30 -7.38 3.83
C GLY A 11 -1.06 -7.96 4.17
N GLY A 12 -1.16 -9.29 4.09
CA GLY A 12 -2.38 -10.05 4.36
C GLY A 12 -3.08 -10.60 3.12
N ASN A 13 -4.21 -11.26 3.34
CA ASN A 13 -5.06 -11.84 2.31
C ASN A 13 -6.50 -11.96 2.83
N PHE A 14 -7.42 -12.44 2.00
CA PHE A 14 -8.82 -12.61 2.37
C PHE A 14 -9.04 -13.66 3.47
N ASP A 15 -8.07 -14.54 3.77
CA ASP A 15 -8.16 -15.51 4.87
C ASP A 15 -7.73 -14.94 6.22
N SER A 16 -6.73 -14.07 6.25
CA SER A 16 -6.13 -13.51 7.46
C SER A 16 -6.52 -12.06 7.74
N GLY A 17 -7.20 -11.40 6.80
CA GLY A 17 -7.39 -9.95 6.81
C GLY A 17 -6.18 -9.22 6.26
N PHE A 18 -6.31 -7.90 6.12
CA PHE A 18 -5.29 -7.02 5.55
C PHE A 18 -4.87 -5.94 6.54
N PHE A 19 -3.56 -5.75 6.70
CA PHE A 19 -3.02 -4.63 7.47
C PHE A 19 -2.99 -3.38 6.61
N VAL A 20 -3.60 -2.31 7.12
CA VAL A 20 -3.79 -1.04 6.42
C VAL A 20 -3.08 0.06 7.18
N ASN A 21 -2.25 0.80 6.46
CA ASN A 21 -1.67 2.05 6.93
C ASN A 21 -2.21 3.18 6.06
N MET A 22 -2.88 4.16 6.67
CA MET A 22 -3.54 5.26 5.97
C MET A 22 -2.81 6.57 6.25
N GLN A 23 -2.58 7.33 5.19
CA GLN A 23 -2.03 8.68 5.24
C GLN A 23 -2.99 9.66 4.55
N ILE A 24 -2.99 10.92 4.97
CA ILE A 24 -3.77 12.00 4.33
C ILE A 24 -2.83 13.16 3.99
N PHE A 25 -2.89 13.63 2.76
CA PHE A 25 -2.10 14.76 2.25
C PHE A 25 -3.02 15.88 1.76
N ASN A 26 -2.51 17.11 1.80
CA ASN A 26 -3.03 18.24 1.02
C ASN A 26 -2.47 18.23 -0.41
N GLU A 27 -3.11 18.99 -1.30
CA GLU A 27 -2.64 19.24 -2.68
C GLU A 27 -1.20 19.76 -2.81
N ASP A 28 -0.67 20.45 -1.80
CA ASP A 28 0.74 20.92 -1.80
C ASP A 28 1.73 19.84 -1.32
N ASP A 29 1.34 18.57 -1.39
CA ASP A 29 2.05 17.39 -0.84
C ASP A 29 2.37 17.47 0.67
N ARG A 30 1.75 18.43 1.38
CA ARG A 30 1.90 18.53 2.83
C ARG A 30 1.12 17.40 3.52
N LEU A 31 1.85 16.53 4.21
CA LEU A 31 1.29 15.48 5.05
C LEU A 31 0.44 16.10 6.18
N LEU A 32 -0.82 15.70 6.25
CA LEU A 32 -1.76 16.10 7.32
C LEU A 32 -1.85 15.05 8.42
N ILE A 33 -1.78 13.78 8.03
CA ILE A 33 -1.77 12.65 8.94
C ILE A 33 -0.72 11.67 8.47
N ALA A 34 0.22 11.36 9.37
CA ALA A 34 1.15 10.26 9.22
C ALA A 34 0.53 8.97 9.76
N ASP A 35 0.60 7.91 8.94
CA ASP A 35 0.65 6.51 9.34
C ASP A 35 -0.38 6.05 10.39
N ILE A 36 -1.67 6.17 10.07
CA ILE A 36 -2.72 5.57 10.90
C ILE A 36 -2.91 4.12 10.52
N GLU A 37 -2.68 3.27 11.51
CA GLU A 37 -2.75 1.83 11.34
C GLU A 37 -4.16 1.31 11.66
N GLY A 38 -4.54 0.26 10.94
CA GLY A 38 -5.76 -0.49 11.17
C GLY A 38 -5.73 -1.80 10.40
N ASN A 39 -6.77 -2.61 10.57
CA ASN A 39 -6.90 -3.84 9.77
C ASN A 39 -8.29 -3.94 9.17
N LEU A 40 -8.33 -4.37 7.92
CA LEU A 40 -9.55 -4.93 7.32
C LEU A 40 -9.65 -6.40 7.74
N PRO A 41 -10.82 -6.85 8.23
CA PRO A 41 -10.96 -8.21 8.74
C PRO A 41 -10.83 -9.26 7.62
N PRO A 42 -10.64 -10.55 7.96
CA PRO A 42 -10.77 -11.64 7.00
C PRO A 42 -12.13 -11.62 6.27
N SER A 43 -12.14 -11.95 4.99
CA SER A 43 -13.37 -12.11 4.20
C SER A 43 -13.16 -13.13 3.08
N LYS A 44 -13.20 -14.41 3.45
CA LYS A 44 -12.90 -15.55 2.56
C LYS A 44 -13.84 -15.66 1.37
N ASP A 45 -15.07 -15.23 1.54
CA ASP A 45 -16.11 -15.35 0.51
C ASP A 45 -15.97 -14.28 -0.57
N LEU A 46 -15.33 -13.14 -0.31
CA LEU A 46 -15.28 -12.01 -1.26
C LEU A 46 -14.70 -12.37 -2.63
N PRO A 47 -13.55 -13.07 -2.72
CA PRO A 47 -13.03 -13.54 -4.01
C PRO A 47 -14.02 -14.42 -4.78
N ASP A 48 -14.66 -15.38 -4.10
CA ASP A 48 -15.62 -16.30 -4.73
C ASP A 48 -16.87 -15.56 -5.23
N ARG A 49 -17.34 -14.55 -4.47
CA ARG A 49 -18.46 -13.69 -4.86
C ARG A 49 -18.11 -12.86 -6.09
N TYR A 50 -16.88 -12.33 -6.15
CA TYR A 50 -16.38 -11.64 -7.33
C TYR A 50 -16.35 -12.57 -8.54
N THR A 51 -15.73 -13.75 -8.41
CA THR A 51 -15.66 -14.75 -9.49
C THR A 51 -17.05 -15.19 -9.95
N LYS A 52 -18.02 -15.30 -9.03
CA LYS A 52 -19.41 -15.62 -9.36
C LYS A 52 -20.07 -14.51 -10.20
N TRP A 53 -19.98 -13.25 -9.76
CA TRP A 53 -20.48 -12.12 -10.55
C TRP A 53 -19.80 -12.05 -11.92
N GLN A 54 -18.47 -12.19 -11.93
CA GLN A 54 -17.64 -12.16 -13.12
C GLN A 54 -18.08 -13.24 -14.13
N SER A 55 -18.31 -14.47 -13.67
CA SER A 55 -18.76 -15.57 -14.51
C SER A 55 -20.09 -15.26 -15.20
N TYR A 56 -21.09 -14.76 -14.45
CA TYR A 56 -22.38 -14.42 -15.05
C TYR A 56 -22.30 -13.19 -15.97
N TYR A 57 -21.52 -12.17 -15.58
CA TYR A 57 -21.28 -11.00 -16.41
C TYR A 57 -20.63 -11.40 -17.75
N GLY A 58 -19.57 -12.20 -17.68
CA GLY A 58 -18.87 -12.78 -18.80
C GLY A 58 -19.79 -13.55 -19.74
N GLN A 59 -20.74 -14.34 -19.23
CA GLN A 59 -21.73 -15.03 -20.07
C GLN A 59 -22.61 -14.07 -20.90
N ILE A 60 -23.05 -12.94 -20.34
CA ILE A 60 -23.81 -11.95 -21.12
C ILE A 60 -22.91 -11.23 -22.11
N VAL A 61 -21.68 -10.91 -21.71
CA VAL A 61 -20.71 -10.30 -22.60
C VAL A 61 -20.40 -11.26 -23.75
N SER A 62 -19.97 -12.49 -23.54
CA SER A 62 -19.74 -13.47 -24.61
C SER A 62 -20.97 -13.75 -25.48
N ARG A 63 -22.20 -13.65 -24.94
CA ARG A 63 -23.45 -13.84 -25.71
C ARG A 63 -23.90 -12.60 -26.50
N ARG A 64 -23.44 -11.40 -26.13
CA ARG A 64 -23.89 -10.11 -26.70
C ARG A 64 -22.76 -9.21 -27.20
N ASN A 65 -21.51 -9.64 -27.06
CA ASN A 65 -20.32 -8.85 -27.35
C ASN A 65 -19.55 -9.50 -28.51
N PRO A 66 -19.25 -8.74 -29.55
CA PRO A 66 -18.27 -9.15 -30.57
C PRO A 66 -16.88 -9.47 -29.99
N ARG A 67 -16.59 -9.05 -28.75
CA ARG A 67 -15.23 -9.14 -28.16
C ARG A 67 -14.83 -10.46 -27.48
N LEU A 68 -15.71 -11.46 -27.41
CA LEU A 68 -15.41 -12.81 -26.88
C LEU A 68 -16.18 -13.91 -27.65
N SER A 69 -15.45 -14.92 -28.15
CA SER A 69 -16.02 -16.11 -28.79
C SER A 69 -16.30 -17.22 -27.78
N LEU A 70 -17.56 -17.63 -27.59
CA LEU A 70 -17.93 -18.96 -27.06
C LEU A 70 -19.31 -19.41 -27.58
N LYS A 71 -19.40 -20.69 -27.99
CA LYS A 71 -20.56 -21.33 -28.63
C LYS A 71 -21.77 -21.55 -27.70
N ASN A 72 -22.94 -21.31 -28.29
CA ASN A 72 -24.24 -21.99 -28.12
C ASN A 72 -25.27 -21.60 -27.01
N ASN A 73 -26.51 -21.63 -27.53
CA ASN A 73 -27.85 -21.84 -26.98
C ASN A 73 -28.60 -20.70 -26.29
N ALA A 74 -29.58 -20.20 -27.08
CA ALA A 74 -30.62 -19.26 -26.72
C ALA A 74 -31.70 -19.94 -25.86
N THR A 75 -31.67 -19.70 -24.55
CA THR A 75 -32.87 -19.75 -23.72
C THR A 75 -32.72 -18.74 -22.57
N THR A 76 -33.74 -17.88 -22.44
CA THR A 76 -34.05 -16.92 -21.35
C THR A 76 -33.01 -15.85 -20.95
N SER A 77 -32.78 -14.86 -21.84
CA SER A 77 -32.03 -13.62 -21.55
C SER A 77 -32.47 -12.86 -20.26
N SER A 78 -33.71 -13.01 -19.81
CA SER A 78 -34.23 -12.32 -18.62
C SER A 78 -33.78 -12.99 -17.31
N GLU A 79 -33.71 -14.32 -17.27
CA GLU A 79 -33.30 -15.08 -16.09
C GLU A 79 -31.80 -14.90 -15.81
N VAL A 80 -30.97 -14.91 -16.87
CA VAL A 80 -29.53 -14.64 -16.76
C VAL A 80 -29.26 -13.23 -16.22
N ILE A 81 -30.01 -12.22 -16.68
CA ILE A 81 -29.88 -10.84 -16.15
C ILE A 81 -30.27 -10.79 -14.67
N ALA A 82 -31.30 -11.55 -14.25
CA ALA A 82 -31.70 -11.63 -12.85
C ALA A 82 -30.60 -12.25 -11.97
N GLU A 83 -29.95 -13.32 -12.44
CA GLU A 83 -28.82 -13.95 -11.73
C GLU A 83 -27.60 -13.03 -11.61
N ILE A 84 -27.27 -12.24 -12.65
CA ILE A 84 -26.19 -11.25 -12.55
C ILE A 84 -26.55 -10.17 -11.55
N LYS A 85 -27.79 -9.65 -11.59
CA LYS A 85 -28.24 -8.64 -10.61
C LYS A 85 -28.13 -9.16 -9.19
N LYS A 86 -28.55 -10.40 -8.95
CA LYS A 86 -28.43 -11.06 -7.65
C LYS A 86 -26.96 -11.21 -7.23
N ALA A 87 -26.09 -11.69 -8.12
CA ALA A 87 -24.66 -11.82 -7.82
C ALA A 87 -23.98 -10.46 -7.60
N LYS A 88 -24.41 -9.44 -8.34
CA LYS A 88 -23.97 -8.04 -8.17
C LYS A 88 -24.38 -7.52 -6.79
N GLU A 89 -25.65 -7.63 -6.42
CA GLU A 89 -26.18 -7.19 -5.12
C GLU A 89 -25.50 -7.93 -3.95
N ASP A 90 -25.26 -9.24 -4.11
CA ASP A 90 -24.54 -10.07 -3.15
C ASP A 90 -23.10 -9.56 -2.98
N LEU A 91 -22.32 -9.42 -4.06
CA LEU A 91 -20.96 -8.89 -3.99
C LEU A 91 -20.92 -7.47 -3.39
N HIS A 92 -21.87 -6.61 -3.78
CA HIS A 92 -21.98 -5.24 -3.28
C HIS A 92 -22.18 -5.20 -1.76
N PHE A 93 -23.08 -6.05 -1.26
CA PHE A 93 -23.33 -6.20 0.17
C PHE A 93 -22.06 -6.63 0.92
N TYR A 94 -21.39 -7.69 0.46
CA TYR A 94 -20.19 -8.20 1.14
C TYR A 94 -19.01 -7.22 1.11
N ILE A 95 -18.84 -6.44 0.04
CA ILE A 95 -17.81 -5.38 0.00
C ILE A 95 -18.10 -4.33 1.07
N ASN A 96 -19.35 -3.87 1.16
CA ASN A 96 -19.73 -2.84 2.12
C ASN A 96 -19.74 -3.34 3.56
N ASP A 97 -20.11 -4.60 3.79
CA ASP A 97 -19.99 -5.26 5.10
C ASP A 97 -18.53 -5.37 5.54
N TRP A 98 -17.64 -5.77 4.62
CA TRP A 98 -16.20 -5.88 4.88
C TRP A 98 -15.51 -4.53 5.15
N LEU A 99 -15.98 -3.46 4.51
CA LEU A 99 -15.46 -2.09 4.67
C LEU A 99 -16.16 -1.30 5.78
N LYS A 100 -16.93 -1.96 6.65
CA LYS A 100 -17.57 -1.29 7.80
C LYS A 100 -16.52 -0.72 8.77
N PRO A 101 -16.79 0.44 9.37
CA PRO A 101 -15.91 1.06 10.35
C PRO A 101 -16.05 0.39 11.72
N GLU A 102 -15.63 -0.87 11.79
CA GLU A 102 -15.72 -1.71 12.97
C GLU A 102 -14.35 -2.27 13.38
N GLY A 103 -14.24 -2.69 14.63
CA GLY A 103 -13.03 -3.29 15.18
C GLY A 103 -11.76 -2.45 14.95
N SER A 104 -10.72 -3.08 14.41
CA SER A 104 -9.42 -2.46 14.14
C SER A 104 -9.42 -1.48 12.96
N PHE A 105 -10.53 -1.31 12.23
CA PHE A 105 -10.64 -0.31 11.17
C PHE A 105 -11.15 1.05 11.68
N ILE A 106 -11.69 1.08 12.91
CA ILE A 106 -12.20 2.30 13.55
C ILE A 106 -11.19 3.46 13.55
N PRO A 107 -9.90 3.29 13.90
CA PRO A 107 -8.96 4.40 13.95
C PRO A 107 -8.80 5.11 12.59
N ILE A 108 -8.74 4.34 11.51
CA ILE A 108 -8.68 4.84 10.13
C ILE A 108 -9.95 5.63 9.82
N TRP A 109 -11.12 5.08 10.13
CA TRP A 109 -12.38 5.75 9.87
C TRP A 109 -12.55 7.05 10.68
N THR A 110 -12.21 7.03 11.96
CA THR A 110 -12.24 8.23 12.81
C THR A 110 -11.35 9.33 12.26
N ALA A 111 -10.17 8.98 11.74
CA ALA A 111 -9.28 9.95 11.14
C ALA A 111 -9.83 10.56 9.85
N ILE A 112 -10.42 9.74 8.98
CA ILE A 112 -11.13 10.20 7.77
C ILE A 112 -12.20 11.23 8.16
N LEU A 113 -13.05 10.89 9.14
CA LEU A 113 -14.13 11.78 9.60
C LEU A 113 -13.62 13.08 10.24
N THR A 114 -12.46 13.03 10.90
CA THR A 114 -11.90 14.18 11.61
C THR A 114 -11.22 15.17 10.66
N HIS A 115 -10.60 14.67 9.58
CA HIS A 115 -9.69 15.48 8.76
C HIS A 115 -10.18 15.77 7.33
N LEU A 116 -11.17 15.03 6.83
CA LEU A 116 -11.84 15.34 5.57
C LEU A 116 -13.16 16.07 5.84
N LYS A 117 -13.38 17.18 5.14
CA LYS A 117 -14.62 17.99 5.24
C LYS A 117 -15.74 17.36 4.43
N ASP A 118 -16.98 17.76 4.72
CA ASP A 118 -18.18 17.23 4.05
C ASP A 118 -18.15 17.39 2.52
N ALA A 119 -18.90 16.50 1.84
CA ALA A 119 -19.46 16.52 0.48
C ALA A 119 -18.75 17.30 -0.66
N ASP A 120 -18.47 18.59 -0.48
CA ASP A 120 -17.93 19.47 -1.51
C ASP A 120 -16.41 19.38 -1.72
N GLU A 121 -15.68 18.72 -0.80
CA GLU A 121 -14.23 18.52 -0.92
C GLU A 121 -13.88 17.50 -2.02
N GLU A 122 -12.95 17.87 -2.90
CA GLU A 122 -12.42 16.96 -3.93
C GLU A 122 -11.41 16.02 -3.28
N ILE A 123 -11.62 14.70 -3.36
CA ILE A 123 -10.78 13.74 -2.64
C ILE A 123 -10.31 12.65 -3.61
N ARG A 124 -9.00 12.56 -3.81
CA ARG A 124 -8.36 11.47 -4.54
C ARG A 124 -8.04 10.35 -3.55
N VAL A 125 -8.59 9.17 -3.78
CA VAL A 125 -8.31 7.99 -2.94
C VAL A 125 -7.37 7.07 -3.69
N ILE A 126 -6.23 6.71 -3.10
CA ILE A 126 -5.27 5.79 -3.71
C ILE A 126 -5.12 4.56 -2.84
N PHE A 127 -5.29 3.39 -3.45
CA PHE A 127 -5.04 2.09 -2.83
C PHE A 127 -3.74 1.49 -3.37
N LYS A 128 -2.75 1.33 -2.49
CA LYS A 128 -1.51 0.59 -2.74
C LYS A 128 -1.65 -0.83 -2.23
N THR A 129 -1.58 -1.81 -3.12
CA THR A 129 -1.60 -3.23 -2.78
C THR A 129 -0.89 -4.06 -3.84
N ASP A 130 -0.20 -5.12 -3.38
CA ASP A 130 0.39 -6.15 -4.24
C ASP A 130 -0.53 -7.38 -4.39
N ASN A 131 -1.67 -7.39 -3.69
CA ASN A 131 -2.63 -8.48 -3.78
C ASN A 131 -3.49 -8.34 -5.05
N PHE A 132 -3.31 -9.26 -5.99
CA PHE A 132 -4.03 -9.31 -7.26
C PHE A 132 -5.56 -9.33 -7.10
N GLN A 133 -6.08 -10.19 -6.22
CA GLN A 133 -7.53 -10.31 -5.99
C GLN A 133 -8.13 -9.00 -5.46
N LEU A 134 -7.41 -8.29 -4.58
CA LEU A 134 -7.85 -7.02 -4.03
C LEU A 134 -7.86 -5.90 -5.09
N ARG A 135 -6.91 -5.88 -6.03
CA ARG A 135 -6.90 -4.91 -7.15
C ARG A 135 -8.13 -5.06 -8.06
N ARG A 136 -8.69 -6.27 -8.17
CA ARG A 136 -9.88 -6.58 -8.98
C ARG A 136 -11.17 -6.11 -8.33
N LEU A 137 -11.25 -6.03 -7.00
CA LEU A 137 -12.49 -5.68 -6.33
C LEU A 137 -12.98 -4.27 -6.73
N PRO A 138 -14.29 -4.08 -6.93
CA PRO A 138 -14.87 -2.79 -7.30
C PRO A 138 -15.00 -1.86 -6.08
N LEU A 139 -13.89 -1.55 -5.40
CA LEU A 139 -13.86 -0.74 -4.17
C LEU A 139 -14.50 0.66 -4.30
N CYS A 140 -14.70 1.13 -5.52
CA CYS A 140 -15.46 2.34 -5.87
C CYS A 140 -16.96 2.29 -5.48
N VAL A 141 -17.43 1.17 -4.93
CA VAL A 141 -18.80 0.95 -4.42
C VAL A 141 -18.90 1.04 -2.90
N TRP A 142 -17.83 1.47 -2.22
CA TRP A 142 -17.85 1.68 -0.78
C TRP A 142 -18.80 2.83 -0.43
N GLU A 143 -20.04 2.48 -0.09
CA GLU A 143 -21.19 3.38 0.03
C GLU A 143 -20.94 4.46 1.08
N GLN A 144 -20.47 4.06 2.27
CA GLN A 144 -20.24 5.00 3.38
C GLN A 144 -19.23 6.10 3.01
N PHE A 145 -18.25 5.79 2.16
CA PHE A 145 -17.26 6.76 1.73
C PHE A 145 -17.73 7.53 0.49
N PHE A 146 -17.96 6.85 -0.64
CA PHE A 146 -18.15 7.48 -1.95
C PHE A 146 -19.56 8.01 -2.19
N GLU A 147 -20.58 7.42 -1.57
CA GLU A 147 -21.99 7.78 -1.79
C GLU A 147 -22.55 8.63 -0.65
N ALA A 148 -22.37 8.19 0.59
CA ALA A 148 -22.97 8.84 1.75
C ALA A 148 -22.30 10.16 2.14
N ARG A 149 -20.99 10.30 1.91
CA ARG A 149 -20.21 11.42 2.47
C ARG A 149 -19.35 12.18 1.48
N TYR A 150 -18.54 11.49 0.68
CA TYR A 150 -17.55 12.12 -0.19
C TYR A 150 -17.90 11.92 -1.68
N HIS A 151 -19.01 12.52 -2.11
CA HIS A 151 -19.56 12.40 -3.47
C HIS A 151 -18.75 13.11 -4.58
N ARG A 152 -17.58 13.69 -4.27
CA ARG A 152 -16.60 14.15 -5.28
C ARG A 152 -15.33 13.34 -5.27
N SER A 153 -15.29 12.22 -4.54
CA SER A 153 -14.10 11.39 -4.46
C SER A 153 -14.06 10.30 -5.54
N GLU A 154 -12.86 9.86 -5.95
CA GLU A 154 -12.72 8.68 -6.82
C GLU A 154 -11.45 7.91 -6.46
N ILE A 155 -11.51 6.59 -6.66
CA ILE A 155 -10.46 5.65 -6.31
C ILE A 155 -9.53 5.34 -7.50
N ALA A 156 -8.23 5.26 -7.23
CA ALA A 156 -7.25 4.72 -8.16
C ALA A 156 -6.33 3.70 -7.45
N ILE A 157 -5.76 2.80 -8.25
CA ILE A 157 -4.72 1.86 -7.81
C ILE A 157 -3.35 2.53 -7.98
N TYR A 158 -2.49 2.33 -6.99
CA TYR A 158 -1.18 2.95 -6.93
C TYR A 158 -0.16 2.36 -7.92
N LEU A 159 0.60 3.24 -8.58
CA LEU A 159 1.94 2.97 -9.10
C LEU A 159 2.99 3.60 -8.16
N PRO A 160 4.09 2.92 -7.76
CA PRO A 160 5.21 3.54 -7.08
C PRO A 160 5.79 4.74 -7.81
N PRO A 161 6.33 5.69 -7.04
CA PRO A 161 6.66 6.98 -7.54
C PRO A 161 7.95 6.87 -8.33
N VAL A 162 7.92 7.42 -9.54
CA VAL A 162 9.12 7.88 -10.24
C VAL A 162 9.06 9.40 -10.22
N PRO A 163 10.17 10.12 -9.96
CA PRO A 163 10.21 11.55 -10.17
C PRO A 163 9.86 11.84 -11.63
N SER A 164 8.70 12.47 -11.84
CA SER A 164 8.32 12.94 -13.15
C SER A 164 9.24 14.10 -13.52
N ILE A 165 9.97 13.98 -14.63
CA ILE A 165 10.64 15.14 -15.21
C ILE A 165 9.53 16.10 -15.65
N ARG A 166 9.41 17.26 -14.99
CA ARG A 166 8.53 18.35 -15.45
C ARG A 166 9.12 18.89 -16.75
N LEU A 167 8.77 18.27 -17.88
CA LEU A 167 9.07 18.83 -19.18
C LEU A 167 8.25 20.11 -19.36
N LYS A 168 8.93 21.26 -19.36
CA LYS A 168 8.38 22.51 -19.88
C LYS A 168 8.33 22.41 -21.41
N ASN A 169 7.40 21.64 -21.94
CA ASN A 169 7.16 21.67 -23.38
C ASN A 169 6.19 22.83 -23.67
N ASN A 170 6.62 23.78 -24.50
CA ASN A 170 5.71 24.70 -25.18
C ASN A 170 4.93 23.89 -26.24
N ILE A 171 3.95 23.11 -25.79
CA ILE A 171 3.11 22.28 -26.66
C ILE A 171 2.07 23.19 -27.32
N GLU A 172 2.16 23.39 -28.64
CA GLU A 172 1.17 24.17 -29.38
C GLU A 172 -0.17 23.43 -29.54
N LYS A 173 -0.16 22.09 -29.57
CA LYS A 173 -1.34 21.19 -29.69
C LYS A 173 -1.12 19.86 -28.97
N ILE A 174 -2.14 19.37 -28.25
CA ILE A 174 -2.10 18.03 -27.64
C ILE A 174 -2.11 16.98 -28.74
N LYS A 175 -1.17 16.03 -28.73
CA LYS A 175 -1.18 14.88 -29.63
C LYS A 175 -1.81 13.66 -28.97
N VAL A 176 -2.85 13.12 -29.59
CA VAL A 176 -3.53 11.88 -29.21
C VAL A 176 -3.22 10.82 -30.25
N LEU A 177 -2.43 9.80 -29.89
CA LEU A 177 -2.21 8.63 -30.73
C LEU A 177 -3.32 7.62 -30.47
N ALA A 178 -4.20 7.43 -31.45
CA ALA A 178 -5.31 6.50 -31.41
C ALA A 178 -5.00 5.27 -32.26
N VAL A 179 -4.83 4.13 -31.60
CA VAL A 179 -4.55 2.83 -32.19
C VAL A 179 -5.86 2.04 -32.25
N LEU A 180 -6.33 1.79 -33.47
CA LEU A 180 -7.55 1.04 -33.76
C LEU A 180 -7.13 -0.36 -34.21
N GLY A 181 -7.19 -1.34 -33.31
CA GLY A 181 -6.77 -2.71 -33.53
C GLY A 181 -7.74 -3.54 -34.39
N SER A 182 -7.56 -4.87 -34.41
CA SER A 182 -8.43 -5.77 -35.20
C SER A 182 -9.90 -5.66 -34.82
N THR A 183 -10.77 -5.69 -35.83
CA THR A 183 -12.24 -5.68 -35.68
C THR A 183 -12.92 -7.04 -35.86
N GLU A 184 -12.19 -8.05 -36.34
CA GLU A 184 -12.71 -9.38 -36.70
C GLU A 184 -11.97 -10.50 -35.95
N ILE A 185 -12.74 -11.43 -35.39
CA ILE A 185 -12.26 -12.74 -34.96
C ILE A 185 -13.05 -13.78 -35.75
N SER A 186 -12.41 -14.39 -36.75
CA SER A 186 -12.84 -15.63 -37.44
C SER A 186 -14.29 -15.69 -37.97
N SER A 187 -14.47 -15.50 -39.27
CA SER A 187 -15.52 -16.08 -40.13
C SER A 187 -16.99 -16.13 -39.65
N ASP A 188 -17.43 -15.31 -38.70
CA ASP A 188 -18.84 -15.14 -38.34
C ASP A 188 -19.14 -13.68 -37.98
N THR A 189 -19.87 -13.02 -38.89
CA THR A 189 -20.61 -11.73 -38.89
C THR A 189 -20.64 -10.81 -37.64
N THR A 190 -19.50 -10.55 -36.97
CA THR A 190 -19.46 -9.63 -35.81
C THR A 190 -18.34 -8.61 -35.95
N HIS A 191 -18.60 -7.50 -36.64
CA HIS A 191 -17.66 -6.38 -36.75
C HIS A 191 -17.70 -5.49 -35.50
N LEU A 192 -16.56 -5.33 -34.84
CA LEU A 192 -16.34 -4.24 -33.88
C LEU A 192 -16.54 -2.88 -34.57
N ARG A 193 -17.36 -2.00 -33.98
CA ARG A 193 -17.64 -0.66 -34.55
C ARG A 193 -16.60 0.38 -34.11
N ILE A 194 -15.33 0.12 -34.36
CA ILE A 194 -14.21 1.00 -33.95
C ILE A 194 -14.28 2.36 -34.67
N ASP A 195 -14.82 2.39 -35.89
CA ASP A 195 -15.02 3.63 -36.67
C ASP A 195 -15.89 4.67 -35.95
N LYS A 196 -16.84 4.25 -35.10
CA LYS A 196 -17.70 5.17 -34.34
C LYS A 196 -16.97 5.84 -33.18
N ASP A 197 -16.07 5.10 -32.52
CA ASP A 197 -15.22 5.66 -31.47
C ASP A 197 -14.26 6.69 -32.08
N TRP A 198 -13.77 6.41 -33.29
CA TRP A 198 -12.92 7.30 -34.07
C TRP A 198 -13.62 8.56 -34.58
N GLU A 199 -14.80 8.45 -35.20
CA GLU A 199 -15.58 9.61 -35.65
C GLU A 199 -15.94 10.54 -34.48
N MET A 200 -16.25 9.96 -33.32
CA MET A 200 -16.51 10.71 -32.09
C MET A 200 -15.25 11.42 -31.58
N LEU A 201 -14.12 10.72 -31.49
CA LEU A 201 -12.82 11.31 -31.11
C LEU A 201 -12.51 12.51 -32.00
N LYS A 202 -12.62 12.34 -33.32
CA LYS A 202 -12.47 13.42 -34.30
C LYS A 202 -13.42 14.58 -34.02
N GLN A 203 -14.73 14.32 -33.92
CA GLN A 203 -15.73 15.38 -33.76
C GLN A 203 -15.48 16.23 -32.50
N PHE A 204 -15.21 15.59 -31.36
CA PHE A 204 -15.05 16.28 -30.08
C PHE A 204 -13.67 16.93 -29.93
N LEU A 205 -12.59 16.24 -30.29
CA LEU A 205 -11.24 16.73 -29.99
C LEU A 205 -10.72 17.73 -31.03
N SER A 206 -11.09 17.59 -32.31
CA SER A 206 -10.53 18.43 -33.40
C SER A 206 -11.13 19.84 -33.49
N SER A 207 -12.36 20.05 -33.01
CA SER A 207 -13.04 21.36 -33.09
C SER A 207 -13.10 22.12 -31.77
N GLU A 208 -12.96 21.46 -30.61
CA GLU A 208 -13.26 22.06 -29.30
C GLU A 208 -12.08 22.10 -28.30
N SER A 209 -10.92 21.48 -28.60
CA SER A 209 -9.91 21.19 -27.56
C SER A 209 -8.42 21.40 -27.91
N ASN A 210 -8.11 21.95 -29.10
CA ASN A 210 -6.73 22.16 -29.59
C ASN A 210 -5.88 20.87 -29.56
N ALA A 211 -6.51 19.73 -29.87
CA ALA A 211 -5.85 18.44 -29.99
C ALA A 211 -5.70 18.02 -31.46
N GLU A 212 -4.53 17.49 -31.78
CA GLU A 212 -4.21 16.77 -33.00
C GLU A 212 -4.38 15.26 -32.74
N ILE A 213 -5.14 14.59 -33.60
CA ILE A 213 -5.40 13.15 -33.46
C ILE A 213 -4.65 12.42 -34.57
N ILE A 214 -3.78 11.49 -34.17
CA ILE A 214 -3.02 10.61 -35.05
C ILE A 214 -3.70 9.24 -35.02
N SER A 215 -4.21 8.78 -36.16
CA SER A 215 -4.86 7.46 -36.28
C SER A 215 -3.87 6.43 -36.78
N LEU A 216 -3.86 5.26 -36.15
CA LEU A 216 -3.34 4.04 -36.74
C LEU A 216 -4.48 3.03 -36.85
N ASN A 217 -4.77 2.61 -38.08
CA ASN A 217 -5.87 1.67 -38.36
C ASN A 217 -5.29 0.32 -38.71
N SER A 218 -5.50 -0.65 -37.81
CA SER A 218 -4.91 -1.98 -37.85
C SER A 218 -3.43 -1.99 -38.21
N PRO A 219 -2.57 -1.24 -37.47
CA PRO A 219 -1.16 -1.13 -37.81
C PRO A 219 -0.42 -2.45 -37.60
N ASP A 220 0.78 -2.55 -38.16
CA ASP A 220 1.77 -3.53 -37.73
C ASP A 220 2.60 -3.00 -36.54
N LEU A 221 3.44 -3.85 -35.95
CA LEU A 221 4.31 -3.47 -34.82
C LEU A 221 5.22 -2.28 -35.17
N GLU A 222 5.79 -2.26 -36.38
CA GLU A 222 6.76 -1.25 -36.82
C GLU A 222 6.09 0.13 -36.95
N GLN A 223 4.90 0.19 -37.56
CA GLN A 223 4.10 1.41 -37.66
C GLN A 223 3.71 1.98 -36.29
N LEU A 224 3.38 1.11 -35.33
CA LEU A 224 3.06 1.54 -33.98
C LEU A 224 4.31 2.06 -33.24
N ALA A 225 5.44 1.36 -33.40
CA ALA A 225 6.72 1.76 -32.81
C ALA A 225 7.17 3.13 -33.35
N ASP A 226 7.16 3.31 -34.67
CA ASP A 226 7.51 4.56 -35.34
C ASP A 226 6.59 5.70 -34.89
N ALA A 227 5.28 5.46 -34.80
CA ALA A 227 4.35 6.49 -34.35
C ALA A 227 4.59 6.91 -32.89
N LEU A 228 4.90 5.96 -32.00
CA LEU A 228 5.24 6.27 -30.60
C LEU A 228 6.51 7.11 -30.50
N ASP A 229 7.51 6.83 -31.31
CA ASP A 229 8.79 7.54 -31.30
C ASP A 229 8.70 8.93 -31.97
N GLU A 230 8.22 8.97 -33.21
CA GLU A 230 8.23 10.18 -34.04
C GLU A 230 7.18 11.19 -33.60
N GLN A 231 5.98 10.73 -33.22
CA GLN A 231 4.87 11.64 -32.97
C GLN A 231 4.89 12.24 -31.57
N ARG A 232 5.52 11.56 -30.60
CA ARG A 232 5.61 11.96 -29.18
C ARG A 232 4.24 12.33 -28.58
N PRO A 233 3.29 11.38 -28.54
CA PRO A 233 1.93 11.65 -28.08
C PRO A 233 1.87 11.96 -26.58
N GLN A 234 0.93 12.81 -26.17
CA GLN A 234 0.61 13.04 -24.75
C GLN A 234 -0.41 12.01 -24.23
N ILE A 235 -1.28 11.52 -25.13
CA ILE A 235 -2.29 10.52 -24.84
C ILE A 235 -2.11 9.36 -25.83
N LEU A 236 -1.99 8.14 -25.30
CA LEU A 236 -2.10 6.90 -26.05
C LEU A 236 -3.50 6.31 -25.81
N PHE A 237 -4.25 6.07 -26.88
CA PHE A 237 -5.55 5.44 -26.85
C PHE A 237 -5.52 4.16 -27.67
N PHE A 238 -5.94 3.04 -27.08
CA PHE A 238 -6.09 1.77 -27.78
C PHE A 238 -7.54 1.29 -27.70
N ALA A 239 -8.08 0.91 -28.86
CA ALA A 239 -9.36 0.25 -29.02
C ALA A 239 -9.22 -0.95 -29.96
N GLY A 240 -9.53 -2.15 -29.48
CA GLY A 240 -9.40 -3.39 -30.22
C GLY A 240 -9.61 -4.60 -29.33
N HIS A 241 -9.18 -5.78 -29.76
CA HIS A 241 -9.07 -6.92 -28.86
C HIS A 241 -7.78 -6.84 -28.05
N SER A 242 -7.91 -7.12 -26.77
CA SER A 242 -6.78 -7.33 -25.86
C SER A 242 -7.14 -8.42 -24.89
N TYR A 243 -6.15 -9.19 -24.44
CA TYR A 243 -6.35 -10.21 -23.44
C TYR A 243 -5.09 -10.36 -22.59
N THR A 244 -5.26 -10.93 -21.41
CA THR A 244 -4.15 -11.29 -20.54
C THR A 244 -4.06 -12.81 -20.54
N GLU A 245 -2.89 -13.38 -20.87
CA GLU A 245 -2.69 -14.83 -20.79
C GLU A 245 -2.56 -15.30 -19.34
N ASP A 246 -3.36 -16.31 -18.95
CA ASP A 246 -3.55 -16.76 -17.56
C ASP A 246 -2.27 -17.31 -16.88
N GLU A 247 -1.30 -17.82 -17.64
CA GLU A 247 -0.11 -18.49 -17.08
C GLU A 247 1.03 -17.51 -16.73
N GLU A 248 1.16 -16.37 -17.44
CA GLU A 248 2.26 -15.41 -17.25
C GLU A 248 1.79 -13.97 -16.96
N ASN A 249 0.47 -13.73 -16.86
CA ASN A 249 -0.14 -12.40 -16.71
C ASN A 249 0.30 -11.41 -17.80
N ILE A 250 0.57 -11.92 -19.01
CA ILE A 250 1.08 -11.12 -20.12
C ILE A 250 -0.08 -10.51 -20.89
N GLY A 251 -0.16 -9.18 -20.88
CA GLY A 251 -1.10 -8.42 -21.68
C GLY A 251 -0.72 -8.43 -23.16
N GLN A 252 -1.63 -8.88 -24.01
CA GLN A 252 -1.51 -8.82 -25.46
C GLN A 252 -2.54 -7.87 -26.06
N ILE A 253 -2.14 -7.13 -27.08
CA ILE A 253 -2.99 -6.25 -27.88
C ILE A 253 -2.98 -6.71 -29.33
N ALA A 254 -4.17 -6.97 -29.87
CA ALA A 254 -4.33 -7.36 -31.26
C ALA A 254 -4.31 -6.10 -32.15
N LEU A 255 -3.19 -5.86 -32.82
CA LEU A 255 -3.05 -4.73 -33.73
C LEU A 255 -3.80 -5.00 -35.04
N SER A 256 -3.73 -6.22 -35.57
CA SER A 256 -4.43 -6.63 -36.79
C SER A 256 -4.95 -8.07 -36.68
N GLU A 257 -5.65 -8.56 -37.70
CA GLU A 257 -6.12 -9.96 -37.75
C GLU A 257 -4.98 -10.99 -37.69
N LYS A 258 -3.77 -10.58 -38.07
CA LYS A 258 -2.60 -11.47 -38.19
C LYS A 258 -1.54 -11.20 -37.14
N GLU A 259 -1.69 -10.14 -36.36
CA GLU A 259 -0.62 -9.63 -35.50
C GLU A 259 -1.17 -9.19 -34.15
N SER A 260 -0.65 -9.82 -33.11
CA SER A 260 -0.86 -9.45 -31.71
C SER A 260 0.51 -9.22 -31.09
N VAL A 261 0.63 -8.16 -30.31
CA VAL A 261 1.89 -7.76 -29.69
C VAL A 261 1.72 -7.65 -28.18
N THR A 262 2.79 -7.88 -27.45
CA THR A 262 2.85 -7.67 -26.00
C THR A 262 3.30 -6.25 -25.71
N ILE A 263 3.10 -5.80 -24.46
CA ILE A 263 3.68 -4.52 -24.02
C ILE A 263 5.23 -4.60 -23.95
N GLU A 264 5.81 -5.80 -23.79
CA GLU A 264 7.26 -5.99 -23.80
C GLU A 264 7.85 -5.74 -25.20
N ASP A 265 7.12 -6.08 -26.27
CA ASP A 265 7.54 -5.81 -27.65
C ASP A 265 7.66 -4.31 -27.95
N LEU A 266 6.90 -3.47 -27.23
CA LEU A 266 6.88 -2.00 -27.36
C LEU A 266 7.64 -1.29 -26.23
N LYS A 267 8.42 -2.03 -25.45
CA LYS A 267 9.00 -1.55 -24.18
C LYS A 267 9.85 -0.30 -24.35
N TYR A 268 10.74 -0.27 -25.33
CA TYR A 268 11.69 0.81 -25.49
C TYR A 268 11.01 2.09 -26.00
N GLU A 269 10.04 1.93 -26.89
CA GLU A 269 9.22 2.97 -27.50
C GLU A 269 8.32 3.60 -26.43
N LEU A 270 7.68 2.80 -25.59
CA LEU A 270 6.82 3.28 -24.51
C LEU A 270 7.61 3.98 -23.40
N ILE A 271 8.80 3.47 -23.02
CA ILE A 271 9.70 4.17 -22.08
C ILE A 271 10.11 5.53 -22.66
N LYS A 272 10.46 5.57 -23.94
CA LYS A 272 10.83 6.81 -24.64
C LYS A 272 9.65 7.77 -24.74
N ALA A 273 8.45 7.28 -25.06
CA ALA A 273 7.22 8.05 -25.09
C ALA A 273 6.89 8.64 -23.71
N ALA A 274 6.97 7.85 -22.64
CA ALA A 274 6.77 8.31 -21.26
C ALA A 274 7.76 9.43 -20.88
N LYS A 275 9.03 9.28 -21.28
CA LYS A 275 10.07 10.31 -21.07
C LYS A 275 9.87 11.56 -21.92
N THR A 276 9.20 11.48 -23.07
CA THR A 276 9.09 12.60 -24.03
C THR A 276 7.74 13.33 -23.97
N GLY A 277 6.75 12.80 -23.26
CA GLY A 277 5.51 13.52 -22.99
C GLY A 277 4.25 12.68 -22.81
N LEU A 278 4.30 11.35 -22.98
CA LEU A 278 3.14 10.48 -22.76
C LEU A 278 2.75 10.49 -21.28
N LYS A 279 1.55 10.99 -20.98
CA LYS A 279 1.04 11.16 -19.61
C LYS A 279 -0.20 10.35 -19.31
N LEU A 280 -0.94 9.94 -20.33
CA LEU A 280 -2.16 9.15 -20.17
C LEU A 280 -2.23 8.03 -21.21
N ALA A 281 -2.42 6.81 -20.74
CA ALA A 281 -2.75 5.65 -21.56
C ALA A 281 -4.17 5.18 -21.29
N ILE A 282 -4.97 4.97 -22.34
CA ILE A 282 -6.37 4.53 -22.24
C ILE A 282 -6.52 3.26 -23.06
N PHE A 283 -6.79 2.14 -22.40
CA PHE A 283 -7.05 0.85 -23.04
C PHE A 283 -8.53 0.54 -22.86
N ASN A 284 -9.30 0.88 -23.89
CA ASN A 284 -10.75 0.72 -23.91
C ASN A 284 -11.16 -0.64 -24.50
N SER A 285 -10.42 -1.67 -24.12
CA SER A 285 -10.46 -3.04 -24.67
C SER A 285 -10.36 -4.07 -23.55
N CYS A 286 -10.60 -5.35 -23.86
CA CYS A 286 -10.84 -6.42 -22.88
C CYS A 286 -9.66 -6.67 -21.91
N ASP A 287 -10.01 -7.06 -20.67
CA ASP A 287 -9.13 -7.36 -19.52
C ASP A 287 -7.80 -6.60 -19.47
N GLY A 288 -7.85 -5.37 -18.96
CA GLY A 288 -6.69 -4.49 -18.95
C GLY A 288 -5.87 -4.52 -17.67
N ILE A 289 -6.09 -5.45 -16.73
CA ILE A 289 -5.34 -5.50 -15.48
C ILE A 289 -3.88 -5.91 -15.72
N GLY A 290 -3.64 -6.96 -16.52
CA GLY A 290 -2.28 -7.38 -16.90
C GLY A 290 -1.56 -6.30 -17.71
N ILE A 291 -2.28 -5.68 -18.65
CA ILE A 291 -1.78 -4.54 -19.45
C ILE A 291 -1.40 -3.35 -18.57
N ALA A 292 -2.25 -2.96 -17.61
CA ALA A 292 -1.94 -1.88 -16.68
C ALA A 292 -0.69 -2.18 -15.85
N GLU A 293 -0.51 -3.42 -15.40
CA GLU A 293 0.69 -3.83 -14.65
C GLU A 293 1.97 -3.75 -15.50
N GLN A 294 1.90 -4.12 -16.77
CA GLN A 294 3.04 -4.01 -17.69
C GLN A 294 3.35 -2.56 -18.03
N LEU A 295 2.37 -1.76 -18.43
CA LEU A 295 2.52 -0.32 -18.68
C LEU A 295 3.02 0.42 -17.45
N TYR A 296 2.62 -0.03 -16.27
CA TYR A 296 3.14 0.45 -15.00
C TYR A 296 4.65 0.22 -14.87
N LYS A 297 5.16 -0.98 -15.19
CA LYS A 297 6.62 -1.24 -15.18
C LYS A 297 7.38 -0.30 -16.13
N LEU A 298 6.71 0.24 -17.14
CA LEU A 298 7.27 1.18 -18.13
C LEU A 298 7.12 2.66 -17.74
N GLN A 299 6.67 2.97 -16.52
CA GLN A 299 6.63 4.32 -15.95
C GLN A 299 5.61 5.28 -16.59
N ILE A 300 4.53 4.77 -17.18
CA ILE A 300 3.42 5.62 -17.65
C ILE A 300 2.58 6.08 -16.43
N PRO A 301 2.43 7.40 -16.19
CA PRO A 301 1.97 7.88 -14.88
C PRO A 301 0.46 7.75 -14.63
N ASN A 302 -0.35 7.77 -15.69
CA ASN A 302 -1.80 7.64 -15.60
C ASN A 302 -2.29 6.61 -16.64
N ILE A 303 -3.01 5.58 -16.19
CA ILE A 303 -3.54 4.53 -17.05
C ILE A 303 -5.03 4.33 -16.73
N ILE A 304 -5.87 4.26 -17.75
CA ILE A 304 -7.27 3.85 -17.64
C ILE A 304 -7.42 2.50 -18.34
N VAL A 305 -7.89 1.50 -17.60
CA VAL A 305 -8.20 0.15 -18.08
C VAL A 305 -9.55 -0.33 -17.58
N MET A 306 -10.02 -1.45 -18.11
CA MET A 306 -11.27 -2.09 -17.71
C MET A 306 -10.98 -3.36 -16.90
N ARG A 307 -11.71 -3.54 -15.80
CA ARG A 307 -11.61 -4.74 -14.93
C ARG A 307 -11.99 -6.02 -15.64
N GLU A 308 -12.99 -5.95 -16.50
CA GLU A 308 -13.55 -7.09 -17.23
C GLU A 308 -13.87 -6.67 -18.67
N PRO A 309 -14.04 -7.63 -19.59
CA PRO A 309 -14.39 -7.36 -20.98
C PRO A 309 -15.59 -6.42 -21.15
N LEU A 310 -15.43 -5.44 -22.03
CA LEU A 310 -16.37 -4.33 -22.17
C LEU A 310 -17.23 -4.47 -23.44
N PRO A 311 -18.57 -4.39 -23.36
CA PRO A 311 -19.42 -4.30 -24.55
C PRO A 311 -19.19 -3.00 -25.32
N ASP A 312 -19.26 -3.03 -26.66
CA ASP A 312 -19.02 -1.86 -27.52
C ASP A 312 -19.85 -0.63 -27.13
N LYS A 313 -21.15 -0.81 -26.85
CA LYS A 313 -22.04 0.27 -26.43
C LYS A 313 -21.57 0.94 -25.13
N VAL A 314 -20.93 0.19 -24.26
CA VAL A 314 -20.36 0.67 -23.00
C VAL A 314 -19.03 1.38 -23.26
N ALA A 315 -18.13 0.76 -24.04
CA ALA A 315 -16.84 1.31 -24.43
C ALA A 315 -16.99 2.71 -25.05
N HIS A 316 -17.90 2.83 -26.00
CA HIS A 316 -18.23 4.08 -26.67
C HIS A 316 -18.77 5.12 -25.68
N ARG A 317 -19.77 4.74 -24.86
CA ARG A 317 -20.43 5.65 -23.94
C ARG A 317 -19.49 6.13 -22.82
N PHE A 318 -18.64 5.25 -22.30
CA PHE A 318 -17.65 5.62 -21.30
C PHE A 318 -16.67 6.64 -21.87
N LEU A 319 -16.05 6.31 -23.01
CA LEU A 319 -15.06 7.17 -23.66
C LEU A 319 -15.64 8.54 -24.00
N GLN A 320 -16.86 8.58 -24.56
CA GLN A 320 -17.58 9.83 -24.84
C GLN A 320 -17.66 10.72 -23.60
N ARG A 321 -18.21 10.18 -22.51
CA ARG A 321 -18.48 10.95 -21.28
C ARG A 321 -17.21 11.31 -20.54
N PHE A 322 -16.18 10.47 -20.64
CA PHE A 322 -14.86 10.75 -20.10
C PHE A 322 -14.24 11.95 -20.81
N LEU A 323 -14.15 11.92 -22.15
CA LEU A 323 -13.55 13.00 -22.93
C LEU A 323 -14.33 14.31 -22.80
N GLU A 324 -15.66 14.26 -22.82
CA GLU A 324 -16.53 15.44 -22.57
C GLU A 324 -16.19 16.12 -21.23
N ALA A 325 -15.89 15.34 -20.19
CA ALA A 325 -15.56 15.88 -18.87
C ALA A 325 -14.09 16.33 -18.79
N PHE A 326 -13.17 15.50 -19.27
CA PHE A 326 -11.74 15.72 -19.19
C PHE A 326 -11.31 16.93 -20.02
N ALA A 327 -11.71 16.98 -21.30
CA ALA A 327 -11.40 18.11 -22.18
C ALA A 327 -12.11 19.42 -21.77
N ALA A 328 -13.15 19.34 -20.94
CA ALA A 328 -13.79 20.50 -20.32
C ALA A 328 -13.06 21.00 -19.06
N GLY A 329 -11.87 20.48 -18.74
CA GLY A 329 -11.04 20.92 -17.62
C GLY A 329 -11.26 20.18 -16.31
N LYS A 330 -11.99 19.06 -16.30
CA LYS A 330 -12.11 18.25 -15.09
C LYS A 330 -10.83 17.43 -14.88
N PRO A 331 -10.32 17.31 -13.63
CA PRO A 331 -9.26 16.38 -13.32
C PRO A 331 -9.60 14.95 -13.73
N LEU A 332 -8.58 14.15 -14.06
CA LEU A 332 -8.71 12.77 -14.55
C LEU A 332 -9.70 11.93 -13.72
N HIS A 333 -9.52 11.91 -12.40
CA HIS A 333 -10.33 11.11 -11.48
C HIS A 333 -11.81 11.55 -11.46
N HIS A 334 -12.08 12.85 -11.55
CA HIS A 334 -13.44 13.38 -11.70
C HIS A 334 -14.07 13.04 -13.05
N ALA A 335 -13.29 13.12 -14.13
CA ALA A 335 -13.77 12.78 -15.46
C ALA A 335 -14.15 11.30 -15.57
N VAL A 336 -13.33 10.39 -15.02
CA VAL A 336 -13.62 8.95 -14.96
C VAL A 336 -14.85 8.67 -14.11
N ARG A 337 -14.97 9.28 -12.92
CA ARG A 337 -16.16 9.15 -12.07
C ARG A 337 -17.43 9.54 -12.80
N ARG A 338 -17.44 10.73 -13.41
CA ARG A 338 -18.60 11.24 -14.15
C ARG A 338 -18.95 10.31 -15.32
N ALA A 339 -17.95 9.80 -16.04
CA ALA A 339 -18.17 8.84 -17.11
C ALA A 339 -18.82 7.55 -16.61
N ARG A 340 -18.32 7.01 -15.49
CA ARG A 340 -18.84 5.83 -14.79
C ARG A 340 -20.29 6.00 -14.37
N GLU A 341 -20.64 7.10 -13.71
CA GLU A 341 -22.02 7.41 -13.30
C GLU A 341 -22.99 7.50 -14.50
N LYS A 342 -22.51 7.98 -15.66
CA LYS A 342 -23.32 8.04 -16.89
C LYS A 342 -23.54 6.67 -17.55
N LEU A 343 -22.86 5.62 -17.09
CA LEU A 343 -23.13 4.23 -17.48
C LEU A 343 -24.33 3.62 -16.75
N ASN A 344 -24.88 4.25 -15.70
CA ASN A 344 -26.02 3.74 -14.93
C ASN A 344 -27.22 3.31 -15.81
N ARG A 345 -27.48 4.02 -16.93
CA ARG A 345 -28.57 3.65 -17.85
C ARG A 345 -28.38 2.28 -18.52
N LEU A 346 -27.14 1.79 -18.59
CA LEU A 346 -26.78 0.50 -19.16
C LEU A 346 -26.80 -0.63 -18.12
N GLU A 347 -26.94 -0.35 -16.83
CA GLU A 347 -27.05 -1.35 -15.75
C GLU A 347 -28.24 -2.31 -15.92
N ARG A 348 -29.28 -1.88 -16.66
CA ARG A 348 -30.43 -2.74 -17.01
C ARG A 348 -30.05 -3.85 -17.99
N GLU A 349 -29.14 -3.56 -18.91
CA GLU A 349 -28.68 -4.47 -19.96
C GLU A 349 -27.43 -5.25 -19.51
N PHE A 350 -26.58 -4.60 -18.73
CA PHE A 350 -25.27 -5.10 -18.26
C PHE A 350 -25.09 -4.75 -16.77
N PRO A 351 -25.64 -5.54 -15.82
CA PRO A 351 -25.52 -5.23 -14.40
C PRO A 351 -24.06 -5.33 -13.91
N GLY A 352 -23.57 -4.27 -13.27
CA GLY A 352 -22.17 -4.13 -12.83
C GLY A 352 -21.28 -3.36 -13.82
N VAL A 353 -21.86 -2.78 -14.88
CA VAL A 353 -21.10 -2.03 -15.89
C VAL A 353 -20.39 -0.79 -15.34
N MET A 354 -20.93 -0.18 -14.30
CA MET A 354 -20.27 0.92 -13.58
C MET A 354 -19.03 0.46 -12.83
N TRP A 355 -18.80 -0.85 -12.67
CA TRP A 355 -17.64 -1.37 -11.97
C TRP A 355 -16.47 -1.66 -12.89
N LEU A 356 -16.56 -1.39 -14.19
CA LEU A 356 -15.52 -1.80 -15.12
C LEU A 356 -14.37 -0.81 -15.20
N PRO A 357 -14.60 0.51 -15.35
CA PRO A 357 -13.50 1.46 -15.49
C PRO A 357 -12.70 1.56 -14.20
N MET A 358 -11.37 1.54 -14.33
CA MET A 358 -10.44 1.72 -13.22
C MET A 358 -9.26 2.60 -13.63
N ILE A 359 -8.74 3.33 -12.65
CA ILE A 359 -7.61 4.23 -12.79
C ILE A 359 -6.42 3.59 -12.10
N TRP A 360 -5.28 3.58 -12.78
CA TRP A 360 -3.97 3.30 -12.21
C TRP A 360 -3.16 4.58 -12.28
N GLN A 361 -2.62 5.02 -11.14
CA GLN A 361 -2.04 6.35 -11.05
C GLN A 361 -0.81 6.42 -10.15
N ASN A 362 0.20 7.16 -10.60
CA ASN A 362 1.30 7.63 -9.75
C ASN A 362 0.79 8.80 -8.87
N PRO A 363 0.76 8.68 -7.53
CA PRO A 363 0.31 9.74 -6.65
C PRO A 363 1.33 10.87 -6.46
N ALA A 364 2.60 10.67 -6.85
CA ALA A 364 3.60 11.74 -6.80
C ALA A 364 3.43 12.78 -7.92
N GLU A 365 2.54 12.52 -8.89
CA GLU A 365 2.13 13.54 -9.86
C GLU A 365 0.85 14.26 -9.40
N PRO A 366 0.75 15.59 -9.64
CA PRO A 366 -0.49 16.31 -9.40
C PRO A 366 -1.62 15.74 -10.26
N PRO A 367 -2.90 15.93 -9.88
CA PRO A 367 -4.02 15.45 -10.67
C PRO A 367 -3.92 15.91 -12.13
N LEU A 368 -3.89 14.94 -13.05
CA LEU A 368 -3.82 15.25 -14.48
C LEU A 368 -5.07 16.01 -14.93
N THR A 369 -4.87 17.13 -15.62
CA THR A 369 -5.93 17.95 -16.25
C THR A 369 -5.64 18.14 -17.74
N TRP A 370 -6.64 18.57 -18.51
CA TRP A 370 -6.46 18.88 -19.93
C TRP A 370 -5.41 19.98 -20.15
N GLU A 371 -5.41 21.00 -19.32
CA GLU A 371 -4.47 22.11 -19.39
C GLU A 371 -3.05 21.67 -19.03
N SER A 372 -2.90 20.73 -18.09
CA SER A 372 -1.58 20.16 -17.75
C SER A 372 -0.94 19.40 -18.92
N LEU A 373 -1.75 18.97 -19.90
CA LEU A 373 -1.28 18.36 -21.15
C LEU A 373 -0.92 19.41 -22.23
N GLY A 374 -1.16 20.70 -21.99
CA GLY A 374 -1.03 21.78 -22.97
C GLY A 374 -2.33 22.12 -23.70
N GLY A 375 -3.47 21.60 -23.24
CA GLY A 375 -4.78 21.83 -23.86
C GLY A 375 -5.39 23.18 -23.50
N THR A 376 -6.23 23.71 -24.39
CA THR A 376 -6.99 24.94 -24.14
C THR A 376 -8.47 24.62 -23.93
N ILE A 377 -9.04 25.12 -22.84
CA ILE A 377 -10.48 24.98 -22.59
C ILE A 377 -11.24 26.02 -23.42
N THR A 378 -12.12 25.55 -24.31
CA THR A 378 -13.01 26.44 -25.08
C THR A 378 -14.35 26.66 -24.35
N GLY A 379 -14.94 27.84 -24.52
CA GLY A 379 -16.22 28.20 -23.89
C GLY A 379 -17.44 27.37 -24.32
N LYS A 380 -17.34 26.59 -25.42
CA LYS A 380 -18.38 25.65 -25.86
C LYS A 380 -18.33 24.31 -25.11
N ALA A 381 -17.14 23.76 -24.84
CA ALA A 381 -16.97 22.55 -24.01
C ALA A 381 -17.51 22.74 -22.58
N VAL A 382 -17.32 23.95 -22.03
CA VAL A 382 -17.90 24.34 -20.72
C VAL A 382 -19.43 24.51 -20.78
N LYS A 383 -19.99 24.94 -21.92
CA LYS A 383 -21.45 25.06 -22.10
C LYS A 383 -22.13 23.70 -22.31
N GLN A 384 -21.59 22.80 -23.14
CA GLN A 384 -22.15 21.44 -23.31
C GLN A 384 -22.07 20.60 -22.02
N SER A 385 -21.01 20.76 -21.23
CA SER A 385 -20.90 20.12 -19.90
C SER A 385 -21.86 20.71 -18.86
N ARG A 386 -22.25 21.99 -18.98
CA ARG A 386 -23.22 22.68 -18.10
C ARG A 386 -24.69 22.54 -18.55
N GLU A 387 -24.99 22.52 -19.84
CA GLU A 387 -26.36 22.40 -20.38
C GLU A 387 -26.98 21.02 -20.13
N GLN A 388 -26.16 19.98 -19.92
CA GLN A 388 -26.62 18.68 -19.42
C GLN A 388 -26.68 18.57 -17.87
N ASN A 389 -26.38 19.65 -17.15
CA ASN A 389 -26.49 19.75 -15.68
C ASN A 389 -27.72 20.58 -15.22
N GLN A 390 -28.62 21.00 -16.12
CA GLN A 390 -29.94 21.45 -15.67
C GLN A 390 -30.82 20.24 -15.33
N PRO A 391 -31.49 20.20 -14.17
CA PRO A 391 -32.59 19.28 -13.97
C PRO A 391 -33.67 19.68 -14.98
N ASN A 392 -33.89 18.85 -16.01
CA ASN A 392 -35.07 19.00 -16.85
C ASN A 392 -36.28 19.02 -15.92
N SER A 393 -36.99 20.15 -15.88
CA SER A 393 -38.33 20.26 -15.35
C SER A 393 -39.24 19.36 -16.19
N VAL A 394 -39.29 18.08 -15.83
CA VAL A 394 -40.31 17.16 -16.31
C VAL A 394 -41.47 17.26 -15.32
N ASN A 395 -42.62 17.63 -15.87
CA ASN A 395 -43.91 17.64 -15.20
C ASN A 395 -44.12 16.39 -14.33
N ASN A 396 -44.67 16.64 -13.15
CA ASN A 396 -45.21 15.69 -12.19
C ASN A 396 -45.79 14.42 -12.82
N GLN A 397 -45.11 13.29 -12.61
CA GLN A 397 -45.68 12.01 -12.15
C GLN A 397 -44.55 10.98 -12.05
N GLY A 398 -44.18 10.58 -10.82
CA GLY A 398 -43.27 9.46 -10.56
C GLY A 398 -42.04 9.77 -9.69
N THR A 399 -42.21 10.42 -8.55
CA THR A 399 -41.20 10.49 -7.48
C THR A 399 -41.12 9.12 -6.78
N MET A 400 -40.04 8.35 -6.98
CA MET A 400 -39.70 7.24 -6.08
C MET A 400 -38.84 7.79 -4.93
N LEU A 401 -39.52 8.14 -3.85
CA LEU A 401 -38.95 8.25 -2.51
C LEU A 401 -38.70 6.83 -2.00
N TRP A 402 -37.47 6.51 -1.59
CA TRP A 402 -37.20 5.33 -0.78
C TRP A 402 -37.77 5.60 0.63
N LEU A 403 -38.97 5.08 0.91
CA LEU A 403 -39.53 5.02 2.27
C LEU A 403 -38.86 3.86 3.04
N PRO A 404 -38.58 4.04 4.34
CA PRO A 404 -38.12 2.97 5.22
C PRO A 404 -39.23 1.94 5.43
N THR A 405 -38.88 0.66 5.34
CA THR A 405 -39.74 -0.48 5.67
C THR A 405 -40.20 -0.39 7.12
N GLN A 406 -41.47 -0.06 7.33
CA GLN A 406 -42.14 -0.20 8.62
C GLN A 406 -42.42 -1.68 8.89
N ILE A 407 -41.79 -2.20 9.94
CA ILE A 407 -42.18 -3.43 10.61
C ILE A 407 -43.58 -3.20 11.21
N SER A 408 -44.56 -3.97 10.79
CA SER A 408 -45.92 -3.96 11.31
C SER A 408 -45.95 -4.50 12.75
N GLN A 409 -46.56 -3.74 13.65
CA GLN A 409 -46.83 -4.14 15.04
C GLN A 409 -47.87 -5.27 15.12
N PRO A 410 -47.79 -6.18 16.11
CA PRO A 410 -48.92 -7.01 16.51
C PRO A 410 -49.86 -6.24 17.46
N HIS A 411 -51.09 -6.74 17.48
CA HIS A 411 -52.30 -6.24 18.13
C HIS A 411 -52.17 -5.82 19.61
N GLN A 412 -52.94 -4.80 19.98
CA GLN A 412 -53.25 -4.39 21.34
C GLN A 412 -54.09 -5.44 22.08
N GLU A 413 -53.63 -5.87 23.26
CA GLU A 413 -54.50 -6.31 24.36
C GLU A 413 -54.15 -5.53 25.65
N SER A 414 -55.20 -4.91 26.19
CA SER A 414 -55.49 -4.47 27.56
C SER A 414 -54.40 -4.37 28.65
N SER A 415 -54.24 -3.13 29.15
CA SER A 415 -54.19 -2.69 30.56
C SER A 415 -53.42 -3.49 31.63
N SER A 416 -52.39 -2.88 32.21
CA SER A 416 -52.34 -2.50 33.64
C SER A 416 -51.04 -1.76 34.04
N SER A 417 -51.23 -0.59 34.66
CA SER A 417 -50.39 0.15 35.64
C SER A 417 -48.92 -0.25 35.86
N VAL A 418 -48.01 0.74 35.83
CA VAL A 418 -47.37 1.37 37.02
C VAL A 418 -46.55 2.59 36.59
N ASN A 419 -46.81 3.75 37.20
CA ASN A 419 -46.04 4.99 37.10
C ASN A 419 -44.63 4.83 37.72
N GLN A 420 -43.59 5.30 37.04
CA GLN A 420 -42.40 5.87 37.68
C GLN A 420 -41.75 6.92 36.75
N SER A 421 -41.40 8.05 37.32
CA SER A 421 -40.98 9.31 36.68
C SER A 421 -39.62 9.23 35.98
N ASN A 422 -39.57 9.40 34.65
CA ASN A 422 -38.32 9.62 33.91
C ASN A 422 -37.99 11.11 33.86
N SER A 423 -36.98 11.54 34.63
CA SER A 423 -36.25 12.78 34.35
C SER A 423 -35.28 12.55 33.18
N TYR A 424 -35.06 13.56 32.33
CA TYR A 424 -34.13 13.50 31.19
C TYR A 424 -33.09 14.63 31.29
N ILE A 425 -31.87 14.39 30.81
CA ILE A 425 -30.78 15.36 30.71
C ILE A 425 -30.59 15.75 29.24
N ILE A 426 -30.78 17.04 28.94
CA ILE A 426 -30.61 17.57 27.60
C ILE A 426 -29.12 17.85 27.35
N CYS A 427 -28.59 17.31 26.24
CA CYS A 427 -27.20 17.52 25.87
C CYS A 427 -26.95 18.99 25.49
N PRO A 428 -26.00 19.69 26.12
CA PRO A 428 -25.73 21.09 25.83
C PRO A 428 -25.13 21.33 24.44
N ASN A 429 -24.60 20.30 23.78
CA ASN A 429 -23.96 20.42 22.46
C ASN A 429 -24.92 20.17 21.29
N CYS A 430 -25.83 19.19 21.41
CA CYS A 430 -26.75 18.81 20.32
C CYS A 430 -28.23 18.85 20.68
N ASN A 431 -28.59 19.25 21.90
CA ASN A 431 -29.95 19.27 22.44
C ASN A 431 -30.70 17.92 22.44
N TYR A 432 -30.00 16.80 22.23
CA TYR A 432 -30.59 15.48 22.34
C TYR A 432 -30.98 15.18 23.80
N SER A 433 -32.16 14.61 24.01
CA SER A 433 -32.69 14.28 25.34
C SER A 433 -32.21 12.90 25.76
N ASN A 434 -31.32 12.84 26.75
CA ASN A 434 -30.72 11.60 27.24
C ASN A 434 -31.42 11.17 28.54
N PRO A 435 -31.53 9.86 28.83
CA PRO A 435 -32.04 9.37 30.11
C PRO A 435 -31.27 9.95 31.33
N HIS A 436 -31.88 9.99 32.51
CA HIS A 436 -31.16 10.41 33.72
C HIS A 436 -30.05 9.39 34.07
N GLY A 437 -28.81 9.86 34.30
CA GLY A 437 -27.66 9.01 34.64
C GLY A 437 -26.74 8.65 33.46
N THR A 438 -27.07 9.06 32.23
CA THR A 438 -26.18 8.89 31.08
C THR A 438 -24.95 9.79 31.19
N ILE A 439 -23.76 9.21 31.11
CA ILE A 439 -22.48 9.90 31.36
C ILE A 439 -22.00 10.64 30.10
N GLN A 440 -22.46 10.21 28.92
CA GLN A 440 -22.20 10.82 27.60
C GLN A 440 -23.48 10.85 26.77
N CYS A 441 -23.59 11.81 25.85
CA CYS A 441 -24.75 11.93 24.97
C CYS A 441 -24.78 10.81 23.93
N GLU A 442 -25.92 10.15 23.78
CA GLU A 442 -26.06 9.02 22.84
C GLU A 442 -26.02 9.44 21.37
N ALA A 443 -26.28 10.71 21.06
CA ALA A 443 -26.28 11.23 19.70
C ALA A 443 -24.93 11.83 19.27
N CYS A 444 -24.16 12.43 20.19
CA CYS A 444 -22.93 13.16 19.86
C CYS A 444 -21.75 12.89 20.81
N TYR A 445 -21.90 11.94 21.73
CA TYR A 445 -20.89 11.46 22.67
C TYR A 445 -20.28 12.51 23.61
N THR A 446 -20.89 13.69 23.70
CA THR A 446 -20.44 14.76 24.60
C THR A 446 -20.71 14.38 26.07
N PRO A 447 -19.73 14.51 27.00
CA PRO A 447 -19.92 14.18 28.42
C PRO A 447 -21.01 15.03 29.10
N LEU A 448 -21.87 14.40 29.90
CA LEU A 448 -23.08 15.02 30.49
C LEU A 448 -23.03 15.25 32.01
N SER A 449 -21.98 14.83 32.74
CA SER A 449 -21.86 15.05 34.20
C SER A 449 -20.52 15.68 34.61
N SER A 450 -20.55 16.56 35.61
CA SER A 450 -19.45 17.48 36.01
C SER A 450 -18.63 17.06 37.24
N LYS A 451 -18.67 15.79 37.67
CA LYS A 451 -17.82 15.28 38.76
C LYS A 451 -17.16 13.95 38.39
N LEU A 452 -15.95 14.03 37.85
CA LEU A 452 -15.08 12.88 37.62
C LEU A 452 -14.09 12.75 38.78
N SER A 453 -13.74 11.53 39.18
CA SER A 453 -12.72 11.25 40.21
C SER A 453 -11.76 10.16 39.74
N CYS A 454 -10.49 10.26 40.15
CA CYS A 454 -9.41 9.38 39.69
C CYS A 454 -9.60 7.96 40.23
N PRO A 455 -9.62 6.92 39.37
CA PRO A 455 -9.82 5.55 39.81
C PRO A 455 -8.64 4.99 40.63
N ASN A 456 -7.45 5.60 40.52
CA ASN A 456 -6.26 5.17 41.25
C ASN A 456 -6.16 5.79 42.66
N CYS A 457 -6.51 7.08 42.83
CA CYS A 457 -6.33 7.79 44.11
C CYS A 457 -7.58 8.49 44.67
N GLY A 458 -8.70 8.52 43.93
CA GLY A 458 -9.97 9.12 44.35
C GLY A 458 -10.05 10.64 44.26
N ALA A 459 -9.00 11.33 43.81
CA ALA A 459 -8.99 12.80 43.69
C ALA A 459 -9.94 13.29 42.57
N GLY A 460 -10.57 14.46 42.77
CA GLY A 460 -11.44 15.06 41.75
C GLY A 460 -10.67 15.46 40.49
N ILE A 461 -11.24 15.17 39.32
CA ILE A 461 -10.66 15.42 37.99
C ILE A 461 -11.39 16.58 37.31
N GLN A 462 -10.66 17.50 36.69
CA GLN A 462 -11.22 18.53 35.81
C GLN A 462 -11.54 17.96 34.43
N SER A 463 -12.61 18.44 33.78
CA SER A 463 -12.96 18.00 32.43
C SER A 463 -11.80 18.29 31.45
N ASN A 464 -11.30 17.25 30.77
CA ASN A 464 -10.19 17.22 29.80
C ASN A 464 -8.76 16.95 30.31
N SER A 465 -8.57 16.57 31.58
CA SER A 465 -7.24 16.13 32.04
C SER A 465 -6.89 14.71 31.54
N ILE A 466 -5.73 14.55 30.89
CA ILE A 466 -5.22 13.26 30.37
C ILE A 466 -4.51 12.46 31.48
N TYR A 467 -4.02 13.13 32.52
CA TYR A 467 -3.36 12.51 33.67
C TYR A 467 -3.96 13.07 34.97
N CYS A 468 -3.96 12.28 36.04
CA CYS A 468 -4.35 12.76 37.36
C CYS A 468 -3.24 13.62 37.97
N ASP A 469 -3.54 14.88 38.28
CA ASP A 469 -2.57 15.85 38.81
C ASP A 469 -1.96 15.46 40.17
N GLN A 470 -2.58 14.52 40.89
CA GLN A 470 -2.11 14.05 42.21
C GLN A 470 -1.24 12.80 42.15
N CYS A 471 -1.44 11.90 41.18
CA CYS A 471 -0.72 10.61 41.15
C CYS A 471 -0.14 10.24 39.78
N GLY A 472 -0.33 11.08 38.76
CA GLY A 472 0.18 10.86 37.40
C GLY A 472 -0.54 9.77 36.61
N PHE A 473 -1.63 9.21 37.14
CA PHE A 473 -2.36 8.13 36.47
C PHE A 473 -2.99 8.61 35.16
N ASN A 474 -2.75 7.90 34.06
CA ASN A 474 -3.29 8.22 32.73
C ASN A 474 -4.79 7.88 32.67
N LEU A 475 -5.60 8.88 32.30
CA LEU A 475 -7.06 8.83 32.31
C LEU A 475 -7.65 8.42 30.95
N ASN A 476 -6.82 8.08 29.95
CA ASN A 476 -7.29 7.62 28.65
C ASN A 476 -7.84 6.18 28.71
N SER A 477 -9.07 6.05 28.23
CA SER A 477 -10.01 4.93 28.31
C SER A 477 -9.43 3.51 28.27
N SER A 478 -9.42 2.85 29.44
CA SER A 478 -9.93 1.48 29.63
C SER A 478 -9.87 1.04 31.11
N THR A 479 -10.40 1.83 32.05
CA THR A 479 -10.87 1.35 33.36
C THR A 479 -11.57 2.49 34.12
N LEU A 480 -12.86 2.70 33.89
CA LEU A 480 -13.74 3.45 34.78
C LEU A 480 -14.81 2.46 35.24
N SER A 481 -14.67 1.93 36.46
CA SER A 481 -15.64 1.02 37.07
C SER A 481 -16.43 1.74 38.16
N ASN A 482 -17.75 1.61 38.14
CA ASN A 482 -18.60 1.96 39.27
C ASN A 482 -18.28 1.04 40.47
N LYS A 483 -18.00 1.63 41.64
CA LYS A 483 -18.07 0.93 42.92
C LYS A 483 -18.97 1.72 43.87
N GLU A 484 -20.18 1.22 44.08
CA GLU A 484 -20.95 1.52 45.28
C GLU A 484 -20.52 0.57 46.41
N ASN A 485 -20.14 1.17 47.54
CA ASN A 485 -20.16 0.69 48.93
C ASN A 485 -19.79 -0.78 49.26
N ASN A 486 -18.63 -0.97 49.92
CA ASN A 486 -18.63 -1.27 51.36
C ASN A 486 -17.20 -1.35 51.95
N HIS A 487 -17.09 -0.83 53.17
CA HIS A 487 -16.03 -0.95 54.19
C HIS A 487 -14.93 0.13 54.28
N GLN A 488 -14.84 0.57 55.54
CA GLN A 488 -14.13 1.70 56.16
C GLN A 488 -12.63 1.44 56.43
N PRO A 489 -11.87 2.46 56.88
CA PRO A 489 -10.46 2.68 56.55
C PRO A 489 -9.48 2.34 57.68
N VAL A 490 -8.19 2.16 57.37
CA VAL A 490 -7.10 2.46 58.32
C VAL A 490 -5.91 3.10 57.60
N LYS A 491 -5.41 4.16 58.23
CA LYS A 491 -4.35 5.10 57.85
C LYS A 491 -2.94 4.56 58.11
N SER A 492 -1.98 5.00 57.29
CA SER A 492 -0.61 5.47 57.63
C SER A 492 0.27 5.23 56.39
N GLY A 493 0.69 6.20 55.56
CA GLY A 493 1.31 7.47 55.91
C GLY A 493 2.82 7.26 56.05
N PHE A 494 3.59 7.45 54.97
CA PHE A 494 4.98 7.91 55.01
C PHE A 494 5.42 8.43 53.62
N ASN A 495 5.69 9.74 53.58
CA ASN A 495 6.46 10.42 52.55
C ASN A 495 7.89 9.86 52.49
N LEU A 496 8.54 9.91 51.33
CA LEU A 496 9.99 10.18 51.24
C LEU A 496 10.38 10.73 49.86
N ASN A 497 11.03 11.88 49.90
CA ASN A 497 11.68 12.57 48.80
C ASN A 497 12.97 11.87 48.37
N SER A 498 13.41 12.25 47.17
CA SER A 498 14.68 11.94 46.52
C SER A 498 15.93 12.08 47.40
N SER A 499 16.84 11.11 47.34
CA SER A 499 18.29 11.32 47.10
C SER A 499 19.10 10.01 47.19
N THR A 500 19.92 9.80 46.14
CA THR A 500 21.23 9.14 46.10
C THR A 500 21.45 7.65 46.47
N LEU A 501 22.17 7.01 45.53
CA LEU A 501 23.16 5.92 45.64
C LEU A 501 22.70 4.46 45.75
N SER A 502 23.09 3.72 44.70
CA SER A 502 23.47 2.30 44.64
C SER A 502 22.56 1.27 45.31
N ASN A 503 22.01 0.34 44.53
CA ASN A 503 21.96 -1.07 44.93
C ASN A 503 21.68 -2.01 43.73
N LYS A 504 22.55 -3.01 43.61
CA LYS A 504 22.56 -4.10 42.61
C LYS A 504 21.45 -5.16 42.82
N GLU A 505 20.41 -4.85 43.59
CA GLU A 505 19.40 -5.83 44.02
C GLU A 505 18.03 -5.70 43.32
N ASN A 506 17.81 -4.64 42.53
CA ASN A 506 16.50 -4.39 41.90
C ASN A 506 16.21 -5.20 40.62
N ASN A 507 17.20 -5.87 40.02
CA ASN A 507 16.97 -6.66 38.80
C ASN A 507 16.28 -8.01 39.10
N HIS A 508 16.48 -8.59 40.29
CA HIS A 508 15.85 -9.89 40.61
C HIS A 508 14.35 -9.74 40.92
N GLN A 509 13.96 -8.66 41.61
CA GLN A 509 12.56 -8.38 41.93
C GLN A 509 11.74 -7.96 40.69
N PHE A 510 12.35 -7.27 39.72
CA PHE A 510 11.70 -6.88 38.46
C PHE A 510 11.43 -8.09 37.56
N LEU A 511 12.37 -9.04 37.49
CA LEU A 511 12.20 -10.28 36.71
C LEU A 511 11.20 -11.25 37.35
N GLU A 512 11.14 -11.34 38.68
CA GLU A 512 10.11 -12.14 39.36
C GLU A 512 8.70 -11.54 39.21
N ASN A 513 8.56 -10.22 39.28
CA ASN A 513 7.28 -9.55 39.09
C ASN A 513 6.74 -9.72 37.65
N ILE A 514 7.62 -9.72 36.66
CA ILE A 514 7.28 -10.03 35.26
C ILE A 514 6.85 -11.49 35.10
N SER A 515 7.57 -12.44 35.71
CA SER A 515 7.22 -13.87 35.68
C SER A 515 5.83 -14.14 36.30
N SER A 516 5.50 -13.46 37.40
CA SER A 516 4.19 -13.58 38.07
C SER A 516 3.04 -12.91 37.31
N PHE A 517 3.34 -11.90 36.49
CA PHE A 517 2.39 -11.20 35.62
C PHE A 517 2.06 -12.04 34.37
N PHE A 518 3.06 -12.73 33.79
CA PHE A 518 2.86 -13.59 32.63
C PHE A 518 2.14 -14.91 32.93
N TYR A 519 2.25 -15.45 34.15
CA TYR A 519 1.48 -16.65 34.55
C TYR A 519 -0.05 -16.44 34.60
N ARG A 520 -0.53 -15.18 34.55
CA ARG A 520 -1.97 -14.83 34.63
C ARG A 520 -2.61 -14.49 33.29
N LEU A 521 -1.84 -14.46 32.20
CA LEU A 521 -2.35 -14.23 30.84
C LEU A 521 -2.16 -15.52 30.04
N GLY A 522 -3.27 -16.21 29.76
CA GLY A 522 -3.29 -17.48 29.05
C GLY A 522 -2.61 -17.42 27.67
N ASN A 523 -1.82 -18.47 27.40
CA ASN A 523 -1.17 -18.85 26.14
C ASN A 523 -0.01 -17.97 25.62
N SER A 524 1.10 -17.89 26.36
CA SER A 524 2.42 -17.76 25.73
C SER A 524 2.74 -19.05 24.96
N SER A 525 2.89 -18.99 23.63
CA SER A 525 3.23 -20.17 22.82
C SER A 525 4.64 -20.67 23.17
N LEU A 526 4.74 -21.91 23.65
CA LEU A 526 6.00 -22.60 23.92
C LEU A 526 6.43 -23.34 22.64
N LEU A 527 7.62 -23.04 22.13
CA LEU A 527 8.18 -23.68 20.94
C LEU A 527 9.18 -24.76 21.32
N ALA A 528 9.10 -25.92 20.65
CA ALA A 528 9.95 -27.09 20.90
C ALA A 528 10.05 -27.50 22.38
N GLY A 529 9.02 -27.21 23.19
CA GLY A 529 9.04 -27.46 24.64
C GLY A 529 10.14 -26.72 25.43
N ARG A 530 10.79 -25.70 24.82
CA ARG A 530 12.01 -25.07 25.35
C ARG A 530 12.01 -23.55 25.27
N TYR A 531 11.43 -22.96 24.23
CA TYR A 531 11.51 -21.52 24.00
C TYR A 531 10.15 -20.88 24.27
N GLN A 532 10.04 -20.16 25.38
CA GLN A 532 8.82 -19.44 25.74
C GLN A 532 8.83 -18.06 25.09
N ILE A 533 7.92 -17.81 24.15
CA ILE A 533 7.80 -16.51 23.48
C ILE A 533 7.34 -15.45 24.49
N ILE A 534 8.08 -14.33 24.55
CA ILE A 534 7.76 -13.17 25.39
C ILE A 534 7.04 -12.09 24.58
N LYS A 535 7.60 -11.71 23.42
CA LYS A 535 7.04 -10.68 22.54
C LYS A 535 7.51 -10.84 21.10
N ILE A 536 6.77 -10.26 20.17
CA ILE A 536 7.20 -10.10 18.77
C ILE A 536 8.20 -8.93 18.72
N LEU A 537 9.34 -9.13 18.07
CA LEU A 537 10.35 -8.09 17.83
C LEU A 537 10.19 -7.44 16.45
N GLY A 538 9.72 -8.21 15.46
CA GLY A 538 9.48 -7.68 14.13
C GLY A 538 8.77 -8.70 13.26
N GLU A 539 7.98 -8.21 12.32
CA GLU A 539 7.28 -9.03 11.35
C GLU A 539 7.62 -8.57 9.92
N GLY A 540 8.41 -9.38 9.23
CA GLY A 540 8.75 -9.16 7.83
C GLY A 540 7.88 -10.00 6.88
N GLY A 541 8.06 -9.77 5.57
CA GLY A 541 7.35 -10.52 4.52
C GLY A 541 7.65 -12.03 4.50
N PHE A 542 8.81 -12.45 5.01
CA PHE A 542 9.30 -13.84 4.90
C PHE A 542 9.63 -14.49 6.25
N SER A 543 9.68 -13.72 7.34
CA SER A 543 9.91 -14.26 8.68
C SER A 543 9.23 -13.42 9.75
N GLN A 544 8.94 -14.05 10.89
CA GLN A 544 8.45 -13.40 12.08
C GLN A 544 9.48 -13.62 13.19
N THR A 545 9.95 -12.55 13.80
CA THR A 545 11.01 -12.58 14.80
C THR A 545 10.42 -12.32 16.17
N TYR A 546 10.75 -13.19 17.12
CA TYR A 546 10.28 -13.15 18.50
C TYR A 546 11.45 -13.00 19.46
N MET A 547 11.21 -12.34 20.58
CA MET A 547 12.01 -12.48 21.79
C MET A 547 11.44 -13.64 22.61
N ALA A 548 12.29 -14.56 23.04
CA ALA A 548 11.90 -15.71 23.83
C ALA A 548 12.88 -15.97 24.99
N GLN A 549 12.43 -16.72 25.99
CA GLN A 549 13.29 -17.29 27.03
C GLN A 549 13.57 -18.75 26.74
N ASP A 550 14.82 -19.17 26.91
CA ASP A 550 15.17 -20.58 26.96
C ASP A 550 14.87 -21.14 28.36
N ILE A 551 13.71 -21.78 28.53
CA ILE A 551 13.25 -22.23 29.85
C ILE A 551 14.00 -23.46 30.37
N GLN A 552 14.83 -24.11 29.54
CA GLN A 552 15.61 -25.28 29.93
C GLN A 552 17.03 -24.93 30.43
N LEU A 553 17.48 -23.69 30.23
CA LEU A 553 18.75 -23.22 30.76
C LEU A 553 18.56 -22.50 32.11
N PRO A 554 19.49 -22.67 33.08
CA PRO A 554 19.48 -21.92 34.33
C PRO A 554 19.44 -20.41 34.08
N GLY A 555 18.57 -19.70 34.81
CA GLY A 555 18.41 -18.25 34.67
C GLY A 555 17.60 -17.78 33.47
N HIS A 556 17.02 -18.70 32.68
CA HIS A 556 16.10 -18.42 31.57
C HIS A 556 16.60 -17.31 30.63
N PRO A 557 17.78 -17.47 30.01
CA PRO A 557 18.38 -16.43 29.18
C PRO A 557 17.47 -16.07 27.99
N LEU A 558 17.52 -14.80 27.59
CA LEU A 558 16.82 -14.31 26.42
C LEU A 558 17.49 -14.80 25.14
N CYS A 559 16.67 -15.09 24.13
CA CYS A 559 17.09 -15.44 22.78
C CYS A 559 16.14 -14.83 21.75
N VAL A 560 16.60 -14.79 20.51
CA VAL A 560 15.80 -14.36 19.35
C VAL A 560 15.36 -15.61 18.59
N VAL A 561 14.05 -15.76 18.37
CA VAL A 561 13.49 -16.84 17.56
C VAL A 561 12.95 -16.26 16.26
N LYS A 562 13.56 -16.63 15.14
CA LYS A 562 13.12 -16.24 13.80
C LYS A 562 12.37 -17.40 13.15
N LYS A 563 11.08 -17.21 12.92
CA LYS A 563 10.19 -18.18 12.28
C LYS A 563 10.04 -17.84 10.81
N MET A 564 10.37 -18.77 9.92
CA MET A 564 10.21 -18.60 8.48
C MET A 564 8.75 -18.76 8.07
N LYS A 565 8.24 -17.85 7.23
CA LYS A 565 6.88 -17.92 6.66
C LYS A 565 6.92 -18.70 5.35
N VAL A 566 5.99 -19.63 5.15
CA VAL A 566 5.84 -20.40 3.90
C VAL A 566 4.51 -20.01 3.26
N SER A 567 4.53 -19.59 1.99
CA SER A 567 3.30 -19.41 1.19
C SER A 567 2.81 -20.80 0.74
N SER A 568 1.59 -21.15 1.11
CA SER A 568 1.09 -22.52 1.22
C SER A 568 0.48 -23.09 -0.07
N SER A 569 1.20 -23.06 -1.19
CA SER A 569 0.62 -23.52 -2.48
C SER A 569 1.36 -24.65 -3.21
N PHE A 570 2.60 -25.02 -2.87
CA PHE A 570 3.32 -26.09 -3.62
C PHE A 570 4.29 -26.93 -2.78
N PRO A 571 4.35 -28.28 -2.92
CA PRO A 571 5.30 -29.13 -2.21
C PRO A 571 6.78 -28.87 -2.55
N LYS A 572 7.07 -28.39 -3.77
CA LYS A 572 8.43 -28.02 -4.21
C LYS A 572 8.96 -26.77 -3.49
N SER A 573 8.11 -25.88 -2.99
CA SER A 573 8.53 -24.68 -2.24
C SER A 573 9.02 -25.00 -0.83
N LEU A 574 8.44 -26.00 -0.18
CA LEU A 574 8.90 -26.45 1.14
C LEU A 574 10.33 -26.99 1.13
N GLN A 575 10.74 -27.74 0.09
CA GLN A 575 12.11 -28.27 -0.01
C GLN A 575 13.14 -27.16 -0.19
N VAL A 576 12.83 -26.14 -0.99
CA VAL A 576 13.74 -25.00 -1.18
C VAL A 576 13.77 -24.09 0.03
N VAL A 577 12.63 -23.83 0.67
CA VAL A 577 12.57 -23.16 1.97
C VAL A 577 13.45 -23.87 2.99
N LYS A 578 13.33 -25.20 3.10
CA LYS A 578 14.13 -26.02 4.01
C LYS A 578 15.63 -25.93 3.69
N ARG A 579 16.00 -26.01 2.41
CA ARG A 579 17.41 -25.85 1.97
C ARG A 579 17.96 -24.49 2.40
N LEU A 580 17.23 -23.42 2.11
CA LEU A 580 17.63 -22.05 2.38
C LEU A 580 17.70 -21.77 3.88
N PHE A 581 16.70 -22.22 4.64
CA PHE A 581 16.73 -22.20 6.10
C PHE A 581 17.97 -22.89 6.67
N ASN A 582 18.32 -24.08 6.16
CA ASN A 582 19.54 -24.79 6.57
C ASN A 582 20.81 -24.01 6.17
N THR A 583 20.83 -23.39 5.00
CA THR A 583 21.95 -22.55 4.55
C THR A 583 22.18 -21.35 5.48
N GLU A 584 21.13 -20.66 5.94
CA GLU A 584 21.25 -19.57 6.93
C GLU A 584 21.83 -20.09 8.25
N ALA A 585 21.33 -21.22 8.75
CA ALA A 585 21.86 -21.84 9.95
C ALA A 585 23.35 -22.21 9.79
N GLU A 586 23.76 -22.80 8.66
CA GLU A 586 25.15 -23.14 8.38
C GLU A 586 26.07 -21.91 8.30
N ILE A 587 25.61 -20.83 7.66
CA ILE A 587 26.34 -19.57 7.55
C ILE A 587 26.63 -19.01 8.95
N ILE A 588 25.60 -18.88 9.78
CA ILE A 588 25.75 -18.31 11.12
C ILE A 588 26.60 -19.23 11.99
N TYR A 589 26.39 -20.55 11.91
CA TYR A 589 27.20 -21.51 12.65
C TYR A 589 28.70 -21.42 12.30
N LYS A 590 29.06 -21.23 11.03
CA LYS A 590 30.47 -20.99 10.61
C LYS A 590 31.05 -19.71 11.24
N LEU A 591 30.20 -18.72 11.49
CA LEU A 591 30.57 -17.41 12.03
C LEU A 591 30.41 -17.30 13.55
N ASN A 592 29.86 -18.32 14.25
CA ASN A 592 29.60 -18.31 15.70
C ASN A 592 30.80 -17.92 16.58
N LYS A 593 32.03 -18.13 16.12
CA LYS A 593 33.26 -17.81 16.87
C LYS A 593 33.55 -16.30 16.94
N TYR A 594 32.87 -15.47 16.15
CA TYR A 594 33.09 -14.03 16.07
C TYR A 594 32.07 -13.29 16.94
N ASP A 595 32.55 -12.47 17.89
CA ASP A 595 31.71 -11.79 18.88
C ASP A 595 30.83 -10.66 18.32
N LYS A 596 31.06 -10.25 17.06
CA LYS A 596 30.28 -9.24 16.34
C LYS A 596 29.14 -9.83 15.49
N ILE A 597 28.88 -11.13 15.62
CA ILE A 597 27.80 -11.86 14.94
C ILE A 597 27.04 -12.67 15.99
N PRO A 598 25.70 -12.64 16.05
CA PRO A 598 24.94 -13.42 17.03
C PRO A 598 25.20 -14.92 16.87
N GLN A 599 25.40 -15.62 17.98
CA GLN A 599 25.56 -17.06 17.95
C GLN A 599 24.26 -17.77 17.56
N LEU A 600 24.34 -18.78 16.70
CA LEU A 600 23.27 -19.75 16.50
C LEU A 600 23.19 -20.67 17.73
N LEU A 601 22.04 -20.64 18.42
CA LEU A 601 21.76 -21.46 19.59
C LEU A 601 21.04 -22.76 19.22
N ALA A 602 20.10 -22.70 18.27
CA ALA A 602 19.39 -23.84 17.75
C ALA A 602 18.78 -23.54 16.37
N HIS A 603 18.42 -24.58 15.64
CA HIS A 603 17.55 -24.49 14.49
C HIS A 603 16.68 -25.76 14.48
N PHE A 604 15.38 -25.63 14.26
CA PHE A 604 14.47 -26.77 14.32
C PHE A 604 13.24 -26.57 13.43
N GLU A 605 12.54 -27.68 13.18
CA GLU A 605 11.28 -27.74 12.45
C GLU A 605 10.18 -28.23 13.39
N GLU A 606 9.07 -27.50 13.46
CA GLU A 606 7.90 -27.86 14.27
C GLU A 606 6.63 -27.50 13.50
N ASN A 607 5.69 -28.43 13.36
CA ASN A 607 4.43 -28.23 12.62
C ASN A 607 4.65 -27.67 11.18
N ASN A 608 5.62 -28.22 10.44
CA ASN A 608 6.04 -27.78 9.10
C ASN A 608 6.44 -26.30 9.01
N LYS A 609 6.93 -25.74 10.13
CA LYS A 609 7.47 -24.39 10.22
C LYS A 609 8.92 -24.46 10.68
N PHE A 610 9.75 -23.59 10.12
CA PHE A 610 11.19 -23.58 10.37
C PHE A 610 11.56 -22.43 11.31
N TYR A 611 12.35 -22.73 12.33
CA TYR A 611 12.68 -21.81 13.42
C TYR A 611 14.19 -21.75 13.63
N LEU A 612 14.74 -20.54 13.58
CA LEU A 612 16.14 -20.25 13.86
C LEU A 612 16.24 -19.53 15.21
N VAL A 613 17.06 -20.04 16.13
CA VAL A 613 17.24 -19.45 17.46
C VAL A 613 18.64 -18.89 17.58
N GLN A 614 18.74 -17.61 17.89
CA GLN A 614 19.99 -16.85 17.97
C GLN A 614 20.16 -16.20 19.35
N GLU A 615 21.41 -15.85 19.67
CA GLU A 615 21.74 -15.00 20.81
C GLU A 615 20.94 -13.68 20.74
N PHE A 616 20.34 -13.30 21.87
CA PHE A 616 19.75 -11.98 22.02
C PHE A 616 20.85 -10.95 22.32
N ILE A 617 20.97 -9.94 21.46
CA ILE A 617 21.92 -8.84 21.63
C ILE A 617 21.23 -7.73 22.42
N ASP A 618 21.59 -7.57 23.70
CA ASP A 618 21.13 -6.43 24.52
C ASP A 618 21.77 -5.13 24.03
N GLY A 619 20.97 -4.26 23.43
CA GLY A 619 21.41 -3.08 22.70
C GLY A 619 20.24 -2.36 22.02
N HIS A 620 20.56 -1.43 21.13
CA HIS A 620 19.60 -0.73 20.28
C HIS A 620 20.04 -0.79 18.81
N GLU A 621 19.10 -0.66 17.89
CA GLU A 621 19.41 -0.62 16.46
C GLU A 621 20.12 0.69 16.10
N LEU A 622 21.02 0.64 15.11
CA LEU A 622 21.73 1.82 14.64
C LEU A 622 20.79 2.87 13.99
N THR A 623 19.55 2.50 13.64
CA THR A 623 18.48 3.43 13.22
C THR A 623 18.13 4.47 14.28
N GLU A 624 18.32 4.16 15.56
CA GLU A 624 18.14 5.12 16.66
C GLU A 624 19.29 6.13 16.74
N GLU A 625 20.49 5.74 16.28
CA GLU A 625 21.63 6.65 16.20
C GLU A 625 21.57 7.51 14.93
N ILE A 626 21.30 6.88 13.78
CA ILE A 626 21.19 7.49 12.43
C ILE A 626 19.71 7.71 12.10
N SER A 627 19.13 8.75 12.72
CA SER A 627 17.74 9.18 12.49
C SER A 627 17.65 10.32 11.48
N PRO A 628 16.55 10.46 10.71
CA PRO A 628 16.37 11.56 9.76
C PRO A 628 16.62 12.94 10.39
N GLY A 629 17.39 13.78 9.71
CA GLY A 629 17.74 15.14 10.15
C GLY A 629 18.86 15.22 11.19
N LYS A 630 19.39 14.09 11.68
CA LYS A 630 20.57 14.04 12.56
C LYS A 630 21.81 13.69 11.74
N THR A 631 22.87 14.47 11.90
CA THR A 631 24.15 14.25 11.22
C THR A 631 25.22 13.78 12.19
N PHE A 632 26.12 12.93 11.71
CA PHE A 632 27.32 12.49 12.42
C PHE A 632 28.49 13.40 12.09
N SER A 633 29.38 13.59 13.06
CA SER A 633 30.70 14.15 12.83
C SER A 633 31.57 13.21 11.97
N GLU A 634 32.60 13.78 11.35
CA GLU A 634 33.59 13.02 10.58
C GLU A 634 34.18 11.85 11.39
N SER A 635 34.54 12.08 12.66
CA SER A 635 35.07 11.03 13.55
C SER A 635 34.06 9.92 13.83
N GLU A 636 32.78 10.26 14.02
CA GLU A 636 31.72 9.27 14.26
C GLU A 636 31.49 8.40 13.01
N VAL A 637 31.58 8.99 11.81
CA VAL A 637 31.45 8.25 10.55
C VAL A 637 32.66 7.38 10.28
N ILE A 638 33.89 7.85 10.56
CA ILE A 638 35.09 7.01 10.46
C ILE A 638 34.97 5.81 11.40
N GLN A 639 34.60 6.03 12.66
CA GLN A 639 34.41 4.94 13.62
C GLN A 639 33.33 3.95 13.17
N LEU A 640 32.19 4.43 12.67
CA LEU A 640 31.14 3.60 12.11
C LEU A 640 31.66 2.73 10.95
N LEU A 641 32.38 3.34 10.01
CA LEU A 641 32.96 2.64 8.87
C LEU A 641 33.94 1.57 9.33
N GLU A 642 34.88 1.89 10.22
CA GLU A 642 35.86 0.95 10.76
C GLU A 642 35.18 -0.25 11.44
N GLU A 643 34.23 0.00 12.34
CA GLU A 643 33.54 -1.05 13.09
C GLU A 643 32.81 -2.04 12.15
N VAL A 644 32.11 -1.53 11.13
CA VAL A 644 31.36 -2.36 10.18
C VAL A 644 32.29 -3.04 9.16
N LEU A 645 33.34 -2.36 8.69
CA LEU A 645 34.32 -2.95 7.77
C LEU A 645 35.09 -4.11 8.41
N GLU A 646 35.41 -4.03 9.70
CA GLU A 646 35.99 -5.16 10.44
C GLU A 646 35.05 -6.38 10.47
N ILE A 647 33.73 -6.16 10.56
CA ILE A 647 32.74 -7.24 10.47
C ILE A 647 32.70 -7.79 9.04
N LEU A 648 32.64 -6.91 8.04
CA LEU A 648 32.61 -7.31 6.63
C LEU A 648 33.86 -8.05 6.20
N ASP A 649 35.04 -7.70 6.71
CA ASP A 649 36.28 -8.43 6.41
C ASP A 649 36.19 -9.89 6.86
N VAL A 650 35.65 -10.13 8.08
CA VAL A 650 35.39 -11.49 8.57
C VAL A 650 34.38 -12.23 7.68
N VAL A 651 33.27 -11.59 7.34
CA VAL A 651 32.20 -12.19 6.52
C VAL A 651 32.71 -12.52 5.11
N HIS A 652 33.42 -11.59 4.49
CA HIS A 652 33.94 -11.71 3.13
C HIS A 652 35.09 -12.73 3.02
N ASN A 653 35.92 -12.86 4.05
CA ASN A 653 36.95 -13.91 4.12
C ASN A 653 36.38 -15.34 4.15
N HIS A 654 35.09 -15.49 4.46
CA HIS A 654 34.36 -16.76 4.35
C HIS A 654 33.55 -16.87 3.04
N ASN A 655 33.77 -15.98 2.06
CA ASN A 655 33.02 -15.88 0.80
C ASN A 655 31.51 -15.70 0.99
N ILE A 656 31.10 -15.04 2.08
CA ILE A 656 29.70 -14.72 2.36
C ILE A 656 29.44 -13.28 1.93
N ILE A 657 28.31 -13.04 1.26
CA ILE A 657 27.82 -11.69 0.94
C ILE A 657 26.58 -11.46 1.81
N HIS A 658 26.55 -10.37 2.59
CA HIS A 658 25.41 -10.09 3.46
C HIS A 658 24.17 -9.64 2.67
N ARG A 659 24.37 -8.80 1.64
CA ARG A 659 23.36 -8.29 0.69
C ARG A 659 22.33 -7.31 1.25
N ASP A 660 22.42 -6.93 2.52
CA ASP A 660 21.48 -6.01 3.15
C ASP A 660 22.11 -5.22 4.30
N ILE A 661 23.29 -4.65 4.07
CA ILE A 661 23.94 -3.77 5.04
C ILE A 661 23.17 -2.45 5.11
N LYS A 662 22.69 -2.11 6.30
CA LYS A 662 21.92 -0.90 6.61
C LYS A 662 21.81 -0.71 8.13
N PRO A 663 21.42 0.49 8.62
CA PRO A 663 21.30 0.74 10.05
C PRO A 663 20.39 -0.24 10.82
N SER A 664 19.26 -0.69 10.26
CA SER A 664 18.34 -1.61 10.96
C SER A 664 18.86 -3.04 11.10
N ASN A 665 19.97 -3.40 10.44
CA ASN A 665 20.62 -4.70 10.59
C ASN A 665 21.92 -4.61 11.43
N LEU A 666 22.15 -3.47 12.10
CA LEU A 666 23.29 -3.26 12.99
C LEU A 666 22.77 -2.91 14.38
N ILE A 667 23.19 -3.68 15.40
CA ILE A 667 22.84 -3.41 16.80
C ILE A 667 24.06 -2.88 17.53
N ARG A 668 23.91 -1.73 18.19
CA ARG A 668 24.88 -1.20 19.14
C ARG A 668 24.71 -1.91 20.47
N ARG A 669 25.65 -2.80 20.78
CA ARG A 669 25.60 -3.64 21.97
C ARG A 669 25.87 -2.82 23.23
N LYS A 670 24.99 -2.92 24.22
CA LYS A 670 25.03 -2.09 25.44
C LYS A 670 26.25 -2.37 26.32
N LYS A 671 26.73 -3.62 26.37
CA LYS A 671 27.79 -4.04 27.31
C LYS A 671 29.15 -3.43 27.02
N ASP A 672 29.45 -3.14 25.76
CA ASP A 672 30.77 -2.70 25.30
C ASP A 672 30.74 -1.67 24.16
N GLY A 673 29.56 -1.25 23.69
CA GLY A 673 29.40 -0.25 22.63
C GLY A 673 29.76 -0.73 21.23
N LYS A 674 30.05 -2.02 21.03
CA LYS A 674 30.42 -2.55 19.72
C LYS A 674 29.20 -2.79 18.83
N LEU A 675 29.35 -2.58 17.53
CA LEU A 675 28.37 -3.02 16.54
C LEU A 675 28.35 -4.54 16.37
N VAL A 676 27.14 -5.07 16.26
CA VAL A 676 26.84 -6.47 15.95
C VAL A 676 25.99 -6.52 14.70
N LEU A 677 26.43 -7.27 13.68
CA LEU A 677 25.68 -7.46 12.43
C LEU A 677 24.68 -8.60 12.59
N ILE A 678 23.42 -8.33 12.26
CA ILE A 678 22.32 -9.29 12.34
C ILE A 678 21.72 -9.55 10.95
N ASP A 679 20.91 -10.60 10.84
CA ASP A 679 20.10 -10.93 9.65
C ASP A 679 20.87 -11.31 8.36
N PHE A 680 21.66 -12.40 8.42
CA PHE A 680 22.37 -13.04 7.28
C PHE A 680 21.45 -13.76 6.25
N GLY A 681 20.22 -13.25 6.07
CA GLY A 681 19.03 -13.99 5.68
C GLY A 681 19.08 -14.83 4.39
N ALA A 682 18.77 -16.12 4.52
CA ALA A 682 18.31 -16.98 3.41
C ALA A 682 16.80 -16.85 3.15
N GLY A 683 16.07 -16.18 4.05
CA GLY A 683 14.69 -15.72 3.81
C GLY A 683 14.50 -14.88 2.54
N LYS A 684 15.58 -14.23 2.09
CA LYS A 684 15.63 -13.39 0.88
C LYS A 684 15.79 -14.24 -0.40
N GLU A 685 16.41 -15.43 -0.31
CA GLU A 685 16.45 -16.39 -1.43
C GLU A 685 15.14 -17.20 -1.54
N ILE A 686 14.40 -17.33 -0.44
CA ILE A 686 13.06 -17.97 -0.43
C ILE A 686 12.08 -17.15 -1.26
N GLN A 687 12.21 -15.82 -1.23
CA GLN A 687 11.51 -14.89 -2.12
C GLN A 687 11.84 -15.17 -3.59
N ILE A 688 13.12 -15.43 -3.92
CA ILE A 688 13.52 -15.80 -5.29
C ILE A 688 12.80 -17.06 -5.74
N PHE A 689 12.81 -18.12 -4.92
CA PHE A 689 12.16 -19.36 -5.31
C PHE A 689 10.63 -19.22 -5.43
N ASN A 690 9.99 -18.56 -4.47
CA ASN A 690 8.55 -18.35 -4.51
C ASN A 690 8.13 -17.44 -5.69
N ASN A 691 8.97 -16.48 -6.10
CA ASN A 691 8.71 -15.61 -7.23
C ASN A 691 9.12 -16.24 -8.59
N GLN A 692 10.19 -17.04 -8.65
CA GLN A 692 10.63 -17.74 -9.87
C GLN A 692 9.68 -18.88 -10.29
N GLN A 693 8.97 -19.49 -9.34
CA GLN A 693 7.89 -20.42 -9.67
C GLN A 693 6.62 -19.72 -10.20
N VAL A 694 6.56 -18.39 -10.10
CA VAL A 694 5.43 -17.56 -10.52
C VAL A 694 5.76 -16.70 -11.76
N ASN A 695 7.03 -16.34 -12.00
CA ASN A 695 7.50 -15.62 -13.20
C ASN A 695 9.05 -15.67 -13.30
N ASN A 696 9.60 -15.89 -14.50
CA ASN A 696 11.04 -15.90 -14.83
C ASN A 696 11.74 -14.52 -14.71
N SER A 697 11.53 -13.78 -13.61
CA SER A 697 12.10 -12.46 -13.35
C SER A 697 13.38 -12.55 -12.50
N THR A 698 14.37 -11.69 -12.78
CA THR A 698 15.52 -11.45 -11.90
C THR A 698 15.07 -10.78 -10.60
N VAL A 699 15.16 -11.51 -9.49
CA VAL A 699 14.67 -11.03 -8.18
C VAL A 699 15.77 -10.23 -7.48
N ILE A 700 15.45 -8.99 -7.11
CA ILE A 700 16.32 -8.07 -6.39
C ILE A 700 16.28 -8.40 -4.89
N ILE A 701 17.44 -8.69 -4.29
CA ILE A 701 17.60 -8.90 -2.84
C ILE A 701 18.16 -7.62 -2.21
N GLY A 702 17.53 -7.14 -1.13
CA GLY A 702 18.04 -6.09 -0.22
C GLY A 702 17.09 -4.88 -0.09
N THR A 703 17.44 -3.92 0.75
CA THR A 703 16.58 -2.76 1.07
C THR A 703 16.75 -1.64 0.06
N ILE A 704 15.66 -1.27 -0.62
CA ILE A 704 15.60 -0.13 -1.55
C ILE A 704 16.13 1.13 -0.83
N GLY A 705 17.08 1.82 -1.45
CA GLY A 705 17.84 2.89 -0.79
C GLY A 705 19.27 2.49 -0.42
N TYR A 706 19.61 1.21 -0.30
CA TYR A 706 20.98 0.77 0.07
C TYR A 706 21.58 -0.20 -0.97
N LEU A 707 20.82 -0.53 -2.01
CA LEU A 707 21.16 -1.56 -2.98
C LEU A 707 22.25 -1.11 -3.94
N ALA A 708 23.29 -1.93 -4.10
CA ALA A 708 24.27 -1.74 -5.14
C ALA A 708 23.67 -2.00 -6.55
N PRO A 709 24.08 -1.26 -7.60
CA PRO A 709 23.53 -1.41 -8.95
C PRO A 709 23.63 -2.85 -9.51
N GLU A 710 24.74 -3.54 -9.26
CA GLU A 710 24.92 -4.94 -9.68
C GLU A 710 24.05 -5.93 -8.91
N GLN A 711 23.70 -5.62 -7.66
CA GLN A 711 22.78 -6.41 -6.85
C GLN A 711 21.34 -6.24 -7.33
N MET A 712 20.96 -5.04 -7.78
CA MET A 712 19.69 -4.78 -8.47
C MET A 712 19.55 -5.55 -9.79
N ARG A 713 20.68 -5.91 -10.42
CA ARG A 713 20.71 -6.76 -11.62
C ARG A 713 20.77 -8.26 -11.30
N GLY A 714 20.71 -8.64 -10.02
CA GLY A 714 20.77 -10.04 -9.57
C GLY A 714 22.18 -10.63 -9.56
N ASN A 715 23.24 -9.82 -9.63
CA ASN A 715 24.64 -10.27 -9.64
C ASN A 715 25.46 -9.67 -8.48
N PRO A 716 25.09 -9.96 -7.21
CA PRO A 716 25.78 -9.41 -6.05
C PRO A 716 27.24 -9.86 -6.01
N LYS A 717 28.09 -8.98 -5.47
CA LYS A 717 29.53 -9.18 -5.22
C LYS A 717 29.83 -8.90 -3.75
N LEU A 718 30.99 -9.32 -3.25
CA LEU A 718 31.43 -8.98 -1.89
C LEU A 718 31.47 -7.46 -1.70
N ASN A 719 31.98 -6.73 -2.69
CA ASN A 719 32.00 -5.28 -2.67
C ASN A 719 30.64 -4.60 -2.92
N SER A 720 29.56 -5.35 -3.09
CA SER A 720 28.19 -4.81 -2.99
C SER A 720 27.88 -4.40 -1.56
N ASP A 721 28.35 -5.14 -0.55
CA ASP A 721 28.18 -4.77 0.86
C ASP A 721 28.95 -3.48 1.21
N ILE A 722 30.09 -3.25 0.56
CA ILE A 722 30.89 -2.02 0.70
C ILE A 722 30.11 -0.81 0.17
N TYR A 723 29.41 -0.96 -0.95
CA TYR A 723 28.53 0.08 -1.48
C TYR A 723 27.41 0.41 -0.48
N SER A 724 26.70 -0.60 0.01
CA SER A 724 25.62 -0.42 0.98
C SER A 724 26.09 0.26 2.27
N LEU A 725 27.31 -0.05 2.73
CA LEU A 725 27.95 0.66 3.83
C LEU A 725 28.28 2.11 3.47
N GLY A 726 28.79 2.37 2.26
CA GLY A 726 29.03 3.73 1.76
C GLY A 726 27.77 4.58 1.76
N ILE A 727 26.64 4.00 1.33
CA ILE A 727 25.33 4.67 1.41
C ILE A 727 24.91 4.93 2.86
N THR A 728 25.18 3.99 3.78
CA THR A 728 24.95 4.19 5.21
C THR A 728 25.79 5.34 5.76
N ALA A 729 27.04 5.48 5.32
CA ALA A 729 27.90 6.61 5.69
C ALA A 729 27.36 7.94 5.12
N ILE A 730 26.90 7.96 3.86
CA ILE A 730 26.25 9.14 3.26
C ILE A 730 25.01 9.55 4.07
N HIS A 731 24.17 8.59 4.47
CA HIS A 731 23.02 8.85 5.33
C HIS A 731 23.46 9.45 6.67
N ALA A 732 24.51 8.91 7.29
CA ALA A 732 25.02 9.41 8.56
C ALA A 732 25.58 10.85 8.46
N VAL A 733 26.33 11.18 7.41
CA VAL A 733 26.92 12.54 7.27
C VAL A 733 25.91 13.60 6.82
N THR A 734 24.87 13.21 6.07
CA THR A 734 23.88 14.14 5.54
C THR A 734 22.61 14.23 6.37
N GLY A 735 22.27 13.19 7.14
CA GLY A 735 20.98 13.04 7.80
C GLY A 735 19.80 12.84 6.84
N ILE A 736 20.08 12.64 5.55
CA ILE A 736 19.10 12.49 4.47
C ILE A 736 18.87 11.01 4.22
N LEU A 737 17.59 10.63 4.11
CA LEU A 737 17.23 9.23 3.88
C LEU A 737 17.75 8.76 2.51
N PRO A 738 18.34 7.55 2.42
CA PRO A 738 19.00 7.12 1.18
C PRO A 738 18.11 7.15 -0.07
N HIS A 739 16.82 6.85 0.05
CA HIS A 739 15.89 6.86 -1.08
C HIS A 739 15.60 8.26 -1.65
N GLU A 740 16.01 9.33 -0.96
CA GLU A 740 15.92 10.71 -1.45
C GLU A 740 17.08 11.08 -2.39
N PHE A 741 18.14 10.26 -2.43
CA PHE A 741 19.19 10.37 -3.44
C PHE A 741 18.76 9.67 -4.74
N ASN A 742 19.20 10.18 -5.89
CA ASN A 742 18.85 9.62 -7.20
C ASN A 742 19.61 8.31 -7.46
N GLN A 743 19.19 7.21 -6.81
CA GLN A 743 19.87 5.91 -6.88
C GLN A 743 19.53 5.09 -8.14
N PHE A 744 18.65 5.63 -9.00
CA PHE A 744 18.16 4.96 -10.20
C PHE A 744 18.69 5.57 -11.51
N SER A 745 19.53 6.61 -11.43
CA SER A 745 20.33 7.07 -12.56
C SER A 745 21.65 6.28 -12.65
N GLU A 746 22.25 6.23 -13.84
CA GLU A 746 23.62 5.73 -14.02
C GLU A 746 24.68 6.78 -13.58
N GLU A 747 24.23 7.84 -12.92
CA GLU A 747 25.05 8.95 -12.46
C GLU A 747 25.55 8.67 -11.03
N GLU A 748 26.68 9.29 -10.67
CA GLU A 748 27.18 9.23 -9.31
C GLU A 748 26.21 9.92 -8.35
N ILE A 749 26.19 9.47 -7.09
CA ILE A 749 25.31 10.02 -6.08
C ILE A 749 25.78 11.44 -5.75
N ASP A 750 24.89 12.41 -5.92
CA ASP A 750 25.16 13.81 -5.58
C ASP A 750 24.78 14.10 -4.11
N TRP A 751 25.81 14.05 -3.25
CA TRP A 751 25.70 14.28 -1.81
C TRP A 751 26.70 15.32 -1.26
N HIS A 752 27.66 15.75 -2.07
CA HIS A 752 28.81 16.56 -1.66
C HIS A 752 28.40 17.89 -1.03
N ASP A 753 27.43 18.59 -1.61
CA ASP A 753 26.94 19.89 -1.11
C ASP A 753 26.09 19.78 0.17
N LYS A 754 25.80 18.55 0.61
CA LYS A 754 24.89 18.24 1.73
C LYS A 754 25.63 17.70 2.96
N ALA A 755 26.95 17.54 2.88
CA ALA A 755 27.79 17.03 3.97
C ALA A 755 28.93 18.01 4.28
N ASN A 756 29.31 18.11 5.56
CA ASN A 756 30.43 18.92 6.01
C ASN A 756 31.54 18.01 6.57
N ILE A 757 32.32 17.41 5.69
CA ILE A 757 33.43 16.49 6.03
C ILE A 757 34.67 16.80 5.18
N SER A 758 35.82 16.27 5.55
CA SER A 758 37.07 16.46 4.82
C SER A 758 37.02 15.84 3.43
N PHE A 759 37.69 16.50 2.48
CA PHE A 759 37.85 16.01 1.11
C PHE A 759 38.47 14.61 1.04
N LYS A 760 39.32 14.25 2.00
CA LYS A 760 39.93 12.91 2.06
C LYS A 760 38.87 11.85 2.37
N LEU A 761 38.01 12.07 3.37
CA LEU A 761 36.92 11.13 3.69
C LEU A 761 35.88 11.08 2.55
N THR A 762 35.55 12.21 1.95
CA THR A 762 34.67 12.28 0.77
C THR A 762 35.15 11.35 -0.34
N LYS A 763 36.44 11.39 -0.70
CA LYS A 763 37.01 10.51 -1.72
C LYS A 763 36.91 9.02 -1.38
N ILE A 764 37.04 8.68 -0.10
CA ILE A 764 36.90 7.29 0.35
C ILE A 764 35.44 6.85 0.17
N ILE A 765 34.48 7.64 0.65
CA ILE A 765 33.05 7.34 0.53
C ILE A 765 32.63 7.27 -0.96
N ASP A 766 33.08 8.20 -1.80
CA ASP A 766 32.80 8.20 -3.24
C ASP A 766 33.29 6.91 -3.91
N LYS A 767 34.50 6.45 -3.56
CA LYS A 767 35.04 5.18 -4.07
C LYS A 767 34.32 3.96 -3.48
N MET A 768 33.73 4.05 -2.29
CA MET A 768 32.84 3.00 -1.76
C MET A 768 31.52 2.93 -2.53
N VAL A 769 30.95 4.06 -2.92
CA VAL A 769 29.66 4.14 -3.64
C VAL A 769 29.79 4.22 -5.16
N CYS A 770 30.98 3.94 -5.71
CA CYS A 770 31.20 3.95 -7.14
C CYS A 770 30.23 2.99 -7.86
N TYR A 771 29.56 3.50 -8.90
CA TYR A 771 28.55 2.77 -9.67
C TYR A 771 29.13 1.52 -10.34
N ASN A 772 30.32 1.65 -10.96
CA ASN A 772 31.03 0.52 -11.53
C ASN A 772 31.73 -0.28 -10.42
N PHE A 773 31.19 -1.44 -10.08
CA PHE A 773 31.74 -2.32 -9.03
C PHE A 773 33.19 -2.76 -9.29
N ARG A 774 33.72 -2.64 -10.52
CA ARG A 774 35.14 -2.94 -10.84
C ARG A 774 36.09 -1.82 -10.43
N GLU A 775 35.60 -0.60 -10.31
CA GLU A 775 36.36 0.59 -9.93
C GLU A 775 36.20 0.94 -8.44
N ARG A 776 35.16 0.39 -7.81
CA ARG A 776 34.95 0.39 -6.36
C ARG A 776 36.11 -0.32 -5.63
N TYR A 777 36.27 -0.07 -4.34
CA TYR A 777 37.08 -0.94 -3.48
C TYR A 777 36.70 -2.41 -3.65
N GLN A 778 37.70 -3.30 -3.70
CA GLN A 778 37.48 -4.73 -3.94
C GLN A 778 37.38 -5.53 -2.64
N SER A 779 37.82 -4.97 -1.51
CA SER A 779 37.75 -5.61 -0.18
C SER A 779 37.57 -4.61 0.95
N ALA A 780 37.00 -5.05 2.07
CA ALA A 780 36.86 -4.23 3.28
C ALA A 780 38.23 -3.79 3.82
N THR A 781 39.23 -4.67 3.74
CA THR A 781 40.64 -4.37 4.09
C THR A 781 41.21 -3.18 3.29
N GLU A 782 40.88 -3.00 2.01
CA GLU A 782 41.34 -1.85 1.24
C GLU A 782 40.76 -0.53 1.77
N VAL A 783 39.48 -0.52 2.14
CA VAL A 783 38.84 0.66 2.72
C VAL A 783 39.46 1.00 4.08
N LEU A 784 39.67 -0.01 4.93
CA LEU A 784 40.30 0.16 6.25
C LEU A 784 41.71 0.77 6.14
N LYS A 785 42.50 0.38 5.13
CA LYS A 785 43.82 0.95 4.89
C LYS A 785 43.75 2.44 4.54
N ASP A 786 42.80 2.83 3.70
CA ASP A 786 42.66 4.23 3.31
C ASP A 786 42.07 5.09 4.45
N LEU A 787 41.25 4.51 5.34
CA LEU A 787 40.78 5.16 6.58
C LEU A 787 41.91 5.34 7.61
N ASP A 788 42.81 4.38 7.79
CA ASP A 788 43.95 4.50 8.71
C ASP A 788 44.88 5.67 8.35
N VAL A 789 44.93 6.07 7.08
CA VAL A 789 45.66 7.26 6.61
C VAL A 789 45.00 8.57 7.04
N LEU A 790 43.72 8.57 7.42
CA LEU A 790 43.03 9.75 7.99
C LEU A 790 43.37 9.94 9.47
N ASN A 791 43.64 8.85 10.19
CA ASN A 791 43.94 8.84 11.62
C ASN A 791 45.43 9.16 11.93
N ARG A 792 46.26 9.26 10.90
CA ARG A 792 47.70 9.61 10.96
C ARG A 792 47.93 11.02 10.43
#